data_AF-A0A2A4TAR0-F1
#
_entry.id   AF-A0A2A4TAR0-F1
#
_cell.length_a   1.000
_cell.length_b   1.000
_cell.length_c   1.000
_cell.angle_alpha   90.00
_cell.angle_beta   90.00
_cell.angle_gamma   90.00
#
_symmetry.space_group_name_H-M   'P 1'
#
loop_
_entity.id
_entity.type
_entity.pdbx_description
1 polymer ?
#
loop_
_entity_poly.entity_id
_entity_poly.type
_entity_poly.pdbx_seq_one_letter_code
_entity_poly.pdbx_strand_id
1 'polypeptide(L)'
;MWKETAFIDHQVLYFTNSKSRKMRNQTIFFLKAYALLLLVALTLTVEVVAQSFLSQAPLPQKNTVTQEELAFDALKASQEPETVDVLVSDQSPLFLTPSFLSKINQLIENANYRPALFQLLEYPVQFEAEITAEEEFDLLEHRLFLLIKVHYLLNESQESLSLAQDFLENYSNGLNYYQVYYYYAATLNALKQPLEYTSLITEQFFEALTLDKSTKLRSYLVQDALNKKDFYTALSFLEDDFGSFIPSYEQWFSKIVEKIENYEEIENLLISYDTPLISSQLYLRKVQLLIRDYRYLEAYDFTNLLMQSDDFNVQLFGELLSQQEMLDTALKTQPYKIGIILPFSHKRFKSLANQVRDGLELALQDFTMEGKPIQLVFQDSIPKKDKTITSKKARYEQSREHMQDIIQKLVLEEQVIAILGPLTKNNSLLAGEFAEAYRVPILSYSLTEDIGKSLPYLYRFQRSKVREAKTLANYAADYLNAKRFILFYPAGKTGFRSMQAFADQVTSRGGKIVGVSRVQRQQSDFNNSFLSMTGGYRSISEEEELELEQSRERLPPVVDFDAVYAPLPPKTLKIINSFLRLFKADKTWVLAGSAVNVKENQLMDNTRRLRFVDTFAISSERTFLQPFYEAHWRNYNFRPHYDPPTSYTFYGYESLELLTKLLNNPQRHYRESLKRAIDELKDFPVLTGTINAQPNGELSKELKVLKIKRKNTVSVF
;
A
#
# COMPACT_ATOMS: atom_id res chain seq x y z
N MET A 1 -31.51 43.99 42.09
CA MET A 1 -32.64 43.12 41.68
C MET A 1 -32.14 41.68 41.80
N TRP A 2 -32.20 40.98 42.94
CA TRP A 2 -33.39 40.49 43.67
C TRP A 2 -34.51 40.07 42.71
N LYS A 3 -35.18 38.93 42.81
CA LYS A 3 -35.07 37.65 43.53
C LYS A 3 -36.34 36.89 43.07
N GLU A 4 -36.34 35.56 43.12
CA GLU A 4 -37.55 34.74 43.43
C GLU A 4 -38.67 34.72 42.34
N THR A 5 -39.52 33.72 42.13
CA THR A 5 -39.88 32.42 42.73
C THR A 5 -40.97 31.85 41.78
N ALA A 6 -40.89 30.59 41.34
CA ALA A 6 -41.60 29.42 41.90
C ALA A 6 -42.96 29.11 41.25
N PHE A 7 -43.11 27.83 40.88
CA PHE A 7 -44.30 26.96 41.01
C PHE A 7 -45.63 27.43 40.39
N ILE A 8 -46.39 26.62 39.64
CA ILE A 8 -47.12 25.44 40.10
C ILE A 8 -47.42 24.43 38.97
N ASP A 9 -47.24 23.19 39.36
CA ASP A 9 -47.70 21.86 38.92
C ASP A 9 -49.03 21.58 38.20
N HIS A 10 -48.94 20.48 37.43
CA HIS A 10 -49.84 19.31 37.26
C HIS A 10 -51.25 19.33 36.59
N GLN A 11 -51.33 18.42 35.59
CA GLN A 11 -52.45 17.51 35.20
C GLN A 11 -53.73 18.17 34.65
N VAL A 12 -54.29 17.73 33.51
CA VAL A 12 -55.13 16.53 33.38
C VAL A 12 -55.31 16.15 31.89
N LEU A 13 -55.43 14.85 31.67
CA LEU A 13 -55.66 14.16 30.39
C LEU A 13 -57.09 14.30 29.81
N TYR A 14 -57.16 14.07 28.49
CA TYR A 14 -58.20 13.35 27.71
C TYR A 14 -59.38 14.08 27.02
N PHE A 15 -59.46 13.81 25.69
CA PHE A 15 -60.61 13.84 24.75
C PHE A 15 -61.15 15.23 24.31
N THR A 16 -61.52 15.55 23.06
CA THR A 16 -61.91 14.78 21.86
C THR A 16 -61.58 15.52 20.55
N ASN A 17 -61.65 14.72 19.49
CA ASN A 17 -61.34 14.89 18.08
C ASN A 17 -62.47 15.64 17.30
N SER A 18 -62.16 16.66 16.48
CA SER A 18 -62.93 16.96 15.23
C SER A 18 -62.35 18.05 14.31
N LYS A 19 -61.30 18.79 14.68
CA LYS A 19 -60.72 19.86 13.82
C LYS A 19 -59.39 19.52 13.13
N SER A 20 -58.78 18.36 13.38
CA SER A 20 -57.42 18.05 12.89
C SER A 20 -57.34 17.40 11.50
N ARG A 21 -58.45 16.94 10.89
CA ARG A 21 -58.43 16.33 9.55
C ARG A 21 -58.32 17.36 8.41
N LYS A 22 -58.92 18.55 8.56
CA LYS A 22 -58.83 19.63 7.55
C LYS A 22 -57.46 20.31 7.56
N MET A 23 -56.87 20.47 8.74
CA MET A 23 -55.50 20.96 8.91
C MET A 23 -54.47 19.95 8.38
N ARG A 24 -54.63 18.64 8.67
CA ARG A 24 -53.68 17.62 8.19
C ARG A 24 -53.65 17.49 6.66
N ASN A 25 -54.78 17.69 5.97
CA ASN A 25 -54.80 17.70 4.50
C ASN A 25 -54.20 18.98 3.91
N GLN A 26 -54.36 20.14 4.56
CA GLN A 26 -53.67 21.37 4.15
C GLN A 26 -52.16 21.29 4.41
N THR A 27 -51.73 20.75 5.55
CA THR A 27 -50.31 20.55 5.86
C THR A 27 -49.65 19.55 4.91
N ILE A 28 -50.35 18.48 4.51
CA ILE A 28 -49.86 17.52 3.49
C ILE A 28 -49.81 18.18 2.09
N PHE A 29 -50.76 19.05 1.76
CA PHE A 29 -50.72 19.81 0.50
C PHE A 29 -49.55 20.80 0.46
N PHE A 30 -49.30 21.53 1.56
CA PHE A 30 -48.14 22.41 1.69
C PHE A 30 -46.82 21.64 1.72
N LEU A 31 -46.74 20.47 2.36
CA LEU A 31 -45.53 19.62 2.31
C LEU A 31 -45.28 19.05 0.91
N LYS A 32 -46.32 18.70 0.15
CA LYS A 32 -46.17 18.27 -1.26
C LYS A 32 -45.78 19.43 -2.18
N ALA A 33 -46.36 20.61 -1.99
CA ALA A 33 -45.98 21.81 -2.73
C ALA A 33 -44.55 22.27 -2.39
N TYR A 34 -44.14 22.17 -1.13
CA TYR A 34 -42.79 22.47 -0.67
C TYR A 34 -41.78 21.42 -1.14
N ALA A 35 -42.15 20.14 -1.20
CA ALA A 35 -41.34 19.09 -1.81
C ALA A 35 -41.20 19.27 -3.32
N LEU A 36 -42.24 19.74 -4.02
CA LEU A 36 -42.19 20.06 -5.44
C LEU A 36 -41.34 21.32 -5.71
N LEU A 37 -41.45 22.35 -4.87
CA LEU A 37 -40.58 23.53 -4.90
C LEU A 37 -39.13 23.19 -4.57
N LEU A 38 -38.88 22.26 -3.64
CA LEU A 38 -37.54 21.73 -3.38
C LEU A 38 -37.00 20.89 -4.53
N LEU A 39 -37.86 20.16 -5.25
CA LEU A 39 -37.46 19.40 -6.45
C LEU A 39 -37.17 20.33 -7.63
N VAL A 40 -37.98 21.38 -7.82
CA VAL A 40 -37.74 22.42 -8.85
C VAL A 40 -36.52 23.27 -8.49
N ALA A 41 -36.30 23.55 -7.21
CA ALA A 41 -35.07 24.20 -6.73
C ALA A 41 -33.86 23.25 -6.83
N LEU A 42 -34.02 21.94 -6.66
CA LEU A 42 -32.94 20.96 -6.92
C LEU A 42 -32.62 20.87 -8.41
N THR A 43 -33.61 20.94 -9.31
CA THR A 43 -33.35 20.91 -10.76
C THR A 43 -32.74 22.23 -11.26
N LEU A 44 -33.15 23.37 -10.72
CA LEU A 44 -32.57 24.69 -11.04
C LEU A 44 -31.19 24.90 -10.39
N THR A 45 -30.92 24.29 -9.24
CA THR A 45 -29.55 24.28 -8.67
C THR A 45 -28.65 23.31 -9.42
N VAL A 46 -29.16 22.22 -10.01
CA VAL A 46 -28.36 21.34 -10.88
C VAL A 46 -28.00 22.03 -12.20
N GLU A 47 -28.84 22.90 -12.76
CA GLU A 47 -28.50 23.71 -13.95
C GLU A 47 -27.54 24.88 -13.66
N VAL A 48 -27.67 25.56 -12.51
CA VAL A 48 -26.75 26.65 -12.10
C VAL A 48 -25.41 26.12 -11.56
N VAL A 49 -25.40 24.90 -11.02
CA VAL A 49 -24.16 24.19 -10.67
C VAL A 49 -23.50 23.59 -11.92
N ALA A 50 -24.25 23.18 -12.96
CA ALA A 50 -23.67 22.71 -14.21
C ALA A 50 -22.92 23.79 -15.01
N GLN A 51 -23.25 25.08 -14.85
CA GLN A 51 -22.53 26.19 -15.50
C GLN A 51 -21.34 26.74 -14.69
N SER A 52 -21.23 26.45 -13.40
CA SER A 52 -20.11 26.87 -12.54
C SER A 52 -18.99 25.82 -12.41
N PHE A 53 -19.20 24.60 -12.95
CA PHE A 53 -18.20 23.54 -13.03
C PHE A 53 -17.43 23.49 -14.36
N LEU A 54 -17.57 24.50 -15.23
CA LEU A 54 -16.81 24.63 -16.49
C LEU A 54 -15.55 25.51 -16.38
N SER A 55 -15.17 25.97 -15.18
CA SER A 55 -13.88 26.62 -14.95
C SER A 55 -13.12 25.94 -13.80
N GLN A 56 -11.97 25.37 -14.18
CA GLN A 56 -10.89 24.82 -13.34
C GLN A 56 -10.99 23.33 -12.93
N ALA A 57 -9.93 22.62 -13.30
CA ALA A 57 -9.78 21.17 -13.33
C ALA A 57 -9.32 20.55 -11.99
N PRO A 58 -9.55 19.24 -11.80
CA PRO A 58 -8.72 18.39 -10.96
C PRO A 58 -7.89 17.37 -11.77
N LEU A 59 -6.70 17.03 -11.25
CA LEU A 59 -5.86 15.86 -11.59
C LEU A 59 -5.59 15.08 -10.28
N PRO A 60 -5.12 13.79 -10.29
CA PRO A 60 -4.80 12.92 -11.42
C PRO A 60 -5.29 11.45 -11.30
N GLN A 61 -4.99 10.71 -12.38
CA GLN A 61 -4.90 9.24 -12.53
C GLN A 61 -6.13 8.48 -13.06
N LYS A 62 -6.25 8.51 -14.38
CA LYS A 62 -6.36 7.31 -15.22
C LYS A 62 -5.72 7.61 -16.58
N ASN A 63 -4.82 6.73 -17.00
CA ASN A 63 -4.08 6.73 -18.26
C ASN A 63 -4.78 7.52 -19.36
N THR A 64 -4.30 8.74 -19.61
CA THR A 64 -4.63 9.49 -20.81
C THR A 64 -3.87 8.86 -21.95
N VAL A 65 -4.52 7.87 -22.55
CA VAL A 65 -4.25 7.46 -23.91
C VAL A 65 -4.51 8.69 -24.77
N THR A 66 -3.49 9.20 -25.45
CA THR A 66 -3.63 10.41 -26.30
C THR A 66 -4.67 10.13 -27.40
N GLN A 67 -5.31 11.17 -27.95
CA GLN A 67 -6.26 10.98 -29.06
C GLN A 67 -5.59 10.33 -30.29
N GLU A 68 -4.25 10.39 -30.41
CA GLU A 68 -3.46 9.60 -31.36
C GLU A 68 -3.52 8.11 -31.05
N GLU A 69 -3.52 7.73 -29.78
CA GLU A 69 -3.47 6.36 -29.28
C GLU A 69 -4.89 5.71 -29.27
N LEU A 70 -5.95 6.52 -29.14
CA LEU A 70 -7.35 6.13 -29.45
C LEU A 70 -7.64 6.04 -30.95
N ALA A 71 -6.99 6.86 -31.78
CA ALA A 71 -7.02 6.72 -33.23
C ALA A 71 -6.26 5.44 -33.68
N PHE A 72 -5.20 5.07 -32.95
CA PHE A 72 -4.39 3.88 -33.21
C PHE A 72 -5.13 2.56 -32.94
N ASP A 73 -5.89 2.47 -31.84
CA ASP A 73 -6.70 1.28 -31.53
C ASP A 73 -7.93 1.14 -32.46
N ALA A 74 -8.47 2.25 -32.99
CA ALA A 74 -9.50 2.21 -34.02
C ALA A 74 -8.95 1.74 -35.39
N LEU A 75 -7.72 2.12 -35.75
CA LEU A 75 -7.03 1.69 -36.98
C LEU A 75 -6.64 0.21 -37.00
N LYS A 76 -6.46 -0.42 -35.82
CA LYS A 76 -6.21 -1.87 -35.71
C LYS A 76 -7.44 -2.73 -36.01
N ALA A 77 -8.64 -2.16 -35.94
CA ALA A 77 -9.90 -2.88 -36.13
C ALA A 77 -10.52 -2.69 -37.54
N SER A 78 -9.93 -1.85 -38.38
CA SER A 78 -10.42 -1.58 -39.74
C SER A 78 -9.26 -1.56 -40.74
N GLN A 79 -8.71 -2.74 -41.02
CA GLN A 79 -7.98 -3.01 -42.26
C GLN A 79 -8.56 -4.28 -42.89
N GLU A 80 -9.76 -4.17 -43.44
CA GLU A 80 -10.03 -4.85 -44.71
C GLU A 80 -9.38 -3.98 -45.82
N PRO A 81 -8.82 -4.58 -46.87
CA PRO A 81 -8.21 -3.81 -47.93
C PRO A 81 -9.33 -3.12 -48.72
N GLU A 82 -9.58 -1.84 -48.45
CA GLU A 82 -10.22 -0.99 -49.45
C GLU A 82 -9.27 -0.91 -50.65
N THR A 83 -9.74 -1.47 -51.76
CA THR A 83 -9.11 -1.39 -53.06
C THR A 83 -8.94 0.08 -53.45
N VAL A 84 -7.74 0.61 -53.21
CA VAL A 84 -7.31 1.86 -53.85
C VAL A 84 -7.16 1.53 -55.33
N ASP A 85 -8.00 2.15 -56.16
CA ASP A 85 -7.87 2.11 -57.61
C ASP A 85 -6.43 2.43 -58.00
N VAL A 86 -5.75 1.43 -58.54
CA VAL A 86 -4.45 1.59 -59.19
C VAL A 86 -4.71 2.41 -60.43
N LEU A 87 -4.42 3.71 -60.36
CA LEU A 87 -4.22 4.54 -61.54
C LEU A 87 -2.93 4.07 -62.25
N VAL A 88 -3.06 3.01 -63.04
CA VAL A 88 -2.12 2.69 -64.12
C VAL A 88 -2.38 3.67 -65.26
N SER A 89 -1.68 4.80 -65.26
CA SER A 89 -1.35 5.54 -66.49
C SER A 89 -0.41 6.72 -66.17
N ASP A 90 0.90 6.52 -66.26
CA ASP A 90 1.74 7.21 -67.26
C ASP A 90 3.18 6.67 -67.20
N GLN A 91 3.75 6.28 -68.33
CA GLN A 91 5.13 5.78 -68.44
C GLN A 91 6.12 6.95 -68.59
N SER A 92 6.11 7.89 -67.65
CA SER A 92 7.18 8.87 -67.50
C SER A 92 8.16 8.38 -66.42
N PRO A 93 9.49 8.52 -66.58
CA PRO A 93 10.42 8.27 -65.49
C PRO A 93 10.01 9.13 -64.30
N LEU A 94 9.63 8.49 -63.19
CA LEU A 94 9.27 9.18 -61.96
C LEU A 94 10.56 9.62 -61.28
N PHE A 95 10.87 10.89 -61.44
CA PHE A 95 12.02 11.52 -60.82
C PHE A 95 11.73 11.92 -59.37
N LEU A 96 12.76 11.87 -58.53
CA LEU A 96 12.72 12.45 -57.20
C LEU A 96 12.66 13.99 -57.37
N THR A 97 11.50 14.57 -57.12
CA THR A 97 11.26 16.02 -57.27
C THR A 97 10.73 16.64 -55.97
N PRO A 98 10.87 17.97 -55.78
CA PRO A 98 10.27 18.66 -54.64
C PRO A 98 8.74 18.46 -54.57
N SER A 99 8.07 18.40 -55.73
CA SER A 99 6.63 18.17 -55.82
C SER A 99 6.22 16.79 -55.31
N PHE A 100 7.03 15.76 -55.57
CA PHE A 100 6.82 14.41 -55.06
C PHE A 100 6.95 14.38 -53.53
N LEU A 101 8.04 14.92 -52.99
CA LEU A 101 8.26 14.97 -51.55
C LEU A 101 7.18 15.78 -50.81
N SER A 102 6.68 16.86 -51.42
CA SER A 102 5.55 17.61 -50.88
C SER A 102 4.26 16.78 -50.81
N LYS A 103 3.97 15.93 -51.81
CA LYS A 103 2.83 15.00 -51.78
C LYS A 103 3.00 13.95 -50.68
N ILE A 104 4.21 13.43 -50.49
CA ILE A 104 4.51 12.50 -49.40
C ILE A 104 4.27 13.17 -48.04
N ASN A 105 4.74 14.40 -47.86
CA ASN A 105 4.51 15.11 -46.59
C ASN A 105 3.02 15.36 -46.33
N GLN A 106 2.21 15.64 -47.36
CA GLN A 106 0.74 15.71 -47.24
C GLN A 106 0.12 14.37 -46.83
N LEU A 107 0.61 13.24 -47.35
CA LEU A 107 0.15 11.92 -46.92
C LEU A 107 0.45 11.71 -45.43
N ILE A 108 1.64 12.08 -44.97
CA ILE A 108 2.05 11.98 -43.56
C ILE A 108 1.17 12.88 -42.68
N GLU A 109 0.91 14.12 -43.08
CA GLU A 109 0.03 15.05 -42.36
C GLU A 109 -1.41 14.54 -42.25
N ASN A 110 -1.88 13.79 -43.25
CA ASN A 110 -3.19 13.12 -43.26
C ASN A 110 -3.18 11.73 -42.59
N ALA A 111 -2.13 11.39 -41.83
CA ALA A 111 -1.95 10.11 -41.14
C ALA A 111 -1.87 8.85 -42.05
N ASN A 112 -1.59 9.03 -43.35
CA ASN A 112 -1.47 7.94 -44.32
C ASN A 112 -0.02 7.42 -44.41
N TYR A 113 0.49 6.86 -43.31
CA TYR A 113 1.91 6.50 -43.17
C TYR A 113 2.36 5.32 -44.04
N ARG A 114 1.56 4.25 -44.13
CA ARG A 114 1.90 3.07 -44.94
C ARG A 114 1.95 3.39 -46.45
N PRO A 115 0.97 4.12 -47.02
CA PRO A 115 1.08 4.62 -48.39
C PRO A 115 2.31 5.52 -48.61
N ALA A 116 2.60 6.44 -47.67
CA ALA A 116 3.79 7.29 -47.76
C ALA A 116 5.09 6.46 -47.77
N LEU A 117 5.20 5.45 -46.88
CA LEU A 117 6.34 4.55 -46.82
C LEU A 117 6.52 3.75 -48.11
N PHE A 118 5.44 3.16 -48.62
CA PHE A 118 5.46 2.38 -49.85
C PHE A 118 5.99 3.22 -51.02
N GLN A 119 5.46 4.44 -51.18
CA GLN A 119 5.95 5.35 -52.21
C GLN A 119 7.43 5.70 -52.01
N LEU A 120 7.84 6.07 -50.79
CA LEU A 120 9.24 6.39 -50.53
C LEU A 120 10.20 5.22 -50.86
N LEU A 121 9.80 3.96 -50.65
CA LEU A 121 10.63 2.77 -50.91
C LEU A 121 10.60 2.29 -52.37
N GLU A 122 9.45 2.34 -53.04
CA GLU A 122 9.27 1.79 -54.40
C GLU A 122 9.78 2.73 -55.51
N TYR A 123 9.77 4.04 -55.28
CA TYR A 123 10.23 4.99 -56.30
C TYR A 123 11.76 5.05 -56.37
N PRO A 124 12.38 4.78 -57.53
CA PRO A 124 13.83 4.78 -57.68
C PRO A 124 14.40 6.20 -57.56
N VAL A 125 15.61 6.30 -56.99
CA VAL A 125 16.40 7.54 -56.95
C VAL A 125 16.90 7.85 -58.37
N GLN A 126 16.04 8.42 -59.19
CA GLN A 126 16.39 8.97 -60.49
C GLN A 126 16.11 10.46 -60.46
N PHE A 127 17.00 11.24 -61.06
CA PHE A 127 16.90 12.69 -61.12
C PHE A 127 16.66 13.14 -62.56
N GLU A 128 16.00 14.29 -62.71
CA GLU A 128 15.87 14.93 -64.02
C GLU A 128 17.28 15.21 -64.57
N ALA A 129 17.47 15.01 -65.88
CA ALA A 129 18.71 15.42 -66.52
C ALA A 129 18.82 16.94 -66.38
N GLU A 130 19.95 17.45 -65.87
CA GLU A 130 20.27 18.87 -65.60
C GLU A 130 20.15 19.37 -64.14
N ILE A 131 20.05 18.52 -63.11
CA ILE A 131 20.16 19.00 -61.72
C ILE A 131 21.61 19.21 -61.26
N THR A 132 21.80 20.16 -60.36
CA THR A 132 23.07 20.42 -59.68
C THR A 132 23.32 19.44 -58.54
N ALA A 133 24.58 19.29 -58.12
CA ALA A 133 24.94 18.44 -56.98
C ALA A 133 24.31 18.91 -55.64
N GLU A 134 24.02 20.20 -55.52
CA GLU A 134 23.35 20.80 -54.35
C GLU A 134 21.86 20.40 -54.32
N GLU A 135 21.18 20.48 -55.47
CA GLU A 135 19.79 20.01 -55.59
C GLU A 135 19.66 18.50 -55.38
N GLU A 136 20.65 17.72 -55.85
CA GLU A 136 20.72 16.28 -55.60
C GLU A 136 20.82 15.99 -54.09
N PHE A 137 21.70 16.72 -53.40
CA PHE A 137 21.88 16.60 -51.96
C PHE A 137 20.57 16.90 -51.20
N ASP A 138 19.93 18.05 -51.48
CA ASP A 138 18.70 18.47 -50.80
C ASP A 138 17.54 17.49 -51.00
N LEU A 139 17.40 16.91 -52.20
CA LEU A 139 16.36 15.94 -52.51
C LEU A 139 16.56 14.61 -51.77
N LEU A 140 17.80 14.13 -51.71
CA LEU A 140 18.14 12.91 -50.98
C LEU A 140 17.99 13.08 -49.47
N GLU A 141 18.46 14.21 -48.95
CA GLU A 141 18.34 14.62 -47.57
C GLU A 141 16.87 14.63 -47.13
N HIS A 142 16.01 15.32 -47.88
CA HIS A 142 14.61 15.46 -47.54
C HIS A 142 13.87 14.12 -47.66
N ARG A 143 14.20 13.30 -48.67
CA ARG A 143 13.65 11.94 -48.79
C ARG A 143 13.98 11.09 -47.58
N LEU A 144 15.24 11.10 -47.13
CA LEU A 144 15.69 10.32 -45.99
C LEU A 144 15.03 10.80 -44.68
N PHE A 145 14.90 12.12 -44.49
CA PHE A 145 14.13 12.70 -43.39
C PHE A 145 12.68 12.17 -43.34
N LEU A 146 11.97 12.15 -44.47
CA LEU A 146 10.60 11.65 -44.53
C LEU A 146 10.52 10.15 -44.23
N LEU A 147 11.47 9.35 -44.70
CA LEU A 147 11.58 7.92 -44.35
C LEU A 147 11.71 7.72 -42.84
N ILE A 148 12.64 8.44 -42.19
CA ILE A 148 12.87 8.37 -40.74
C ILE A 148 11.60 8.74 -39.98
N LYS A 149 10.96 9.85 -40.36
CA LYS A 149 9.72 10.35 -39.76
C LYS A 149 8.59 9.33 -39.87
N VAL A 150 8.44 8.68 -41.03
CA VAL A 150 7.39 7.67 -41.25
C VAL A 150 7.63 6.41 -40.43
N HIS A 151 8.86 5.88 -40.42
CA HIS A 151 9.20 4.71 -39.57
C HIS A 151 8.99 4.99 -38.09
N TYR A 152 9.36 6.19 -37.61
CA TYR A 152 9.06 6.63 -36.24
C TYR A 152 7.56 6.62 -35.95
N LEU A 153 6.74 7.21 -36.83
CA LEU A 153 5.28 7.27 -36.68
C LEU A 153 4.61 5.87 -36.76
N LEU A 154 5.25 4.91 -37.41
CA LEU A 154 4.82 3.51 -37.48
C LEU A 154 5.29 2.65 -36.29
N ASN A 155 6.02 3.23 -35.32
CA ASN A 155 6.71 2.51 -34.24
C ASN A 155 7.73 1.45 -34.73
N GLU A 156 8.33 1.67 -35.89
CA GLU A 156 9.40 0.83 -36.47
C GLU A 156 10.76 1.37 -35.99
N SER A 157 11.03 1.17 -34.69
CA SER A 157 12.14 1.83 -33.98
C SER A 157 13.53 1.45 -34.49
N GLN A 158 13.74 0.23 -34.98
CA GLN A 158 15.06 -0.21 -35.44
C GLN A 158 15.40 0.42 -36.80
N GLU A 159 14.43 0.42 -37.71
CA GLU A 159 14.54 1.03 -39.04
C GLU A 159 14.69 2.55 -38.92
N SER A 160 13.87 3.19 -38.08
CA SER A 160 13.97 4.62 -37.80
C SER A 160 15.36 5.00 -37.22
N LEU A 161 15.89 4.18 -36.31
CA LEU A 161 17.20 4.43 -35.70
C LEU A 161 18.34 4.28 -36.71
N SER A 162 18.36 3.20 -37.48
CA SER A 162 19.39 2.95 -38.50
C SER A 162 19.44 4.06 -39.53
N LEU A 163 18.29 4.45 -40.08
CA LEU A 163 18.23 5.52 -41.09
C LEU A 163 18.62 6.89 -40.50
N ALA A 164 18.29 7.14 -39.24
CA ALA A 164 18.69 8.36 -38.56
C ALA A 164 20.20 8.42 -38.32
N GLN A 165 20.86 7.31 -37.99
CA GLN A 165 22.32 7.24 -37.89
C GLN A 165 22.97 7.53 -39.25
N ASP A 166 22.49 6.87 -40.31
CA ASP A 166 22.98 7.10 -41.68
C ASP A 166 22.80 8.58 -42.09
N PHE A 167 21.68 9.20 -41.69
CA PHE A 167 21.44 10.62 -41.95
C PHE A 167 22.44 11.51 -41.21
N LEU A 168 22.67 11.28 -39.91
CA LEU A 168 23.56 12.12 -39.10
C LEU A 168 25.01 12.05 -39.58
N GLU A 169 25.44 10.91 -40.15
CA GLU A 169 26.78 10.73 -40.71
C GLU A 169 26.96 11.41 -42.08
N ASN A 170 25.94 11.35 -42.95
CA ASN A 170 26.07 11.74 -44.36
C ASN A 170 25.44 13.10 -44.70
N TYR A 171 24.51 13.60 -43.87
CA TYR A 171 23.71 14.81 -44.13
C TYR A 171 23.75 15.79 -42.95
N SER A 172 24.88 15.90 -42.25
CA SER A 172 25.02 16.76 -41.06
C SER A 172 24.79 18.27 -41.31
N ASN A 173 24.92 18.72 -42.56
CA ASN A 173 24.68 20.11 -42.98
C ASN A 173 23.31 20.31 -43.65
N GLY A 174 22.44 19.29 -43.62
CA GLY A 174 21.12 19.30 -44.25
C GLY A 174 20.10 20.18 -43.52
N LEU A 175 19.10 20.67 -44.27
CA LEU A 175 18.04 21.55 -43.76
C LEU A 175 17.17 20.91 -42.67
N ASN A 176 17.00 19.59 -42.70
CA ASN A 176 16.20 18.80 -41.77
C ASN A 176 17.02 18.20 -40.62
N TYR A 177 18.31 18.54 -40.48
CA TYR A 177 19.20 17.99 -39.46
C TYR A 177 18.61 18.03 -38.04
N TYR A 178 18.12 19.19 -37.61
CA TYR A 178 17.52 19.37 -36.29
C TYR A 178 16.29 18.46 -36.08
N GLN A 179 15.46 18.31 -37.11
CA GLN A 179 14.28 17.45 -37.04
C GLN A 179 14.64 15.97 -37.00
N VAL A 180 15.66 15.55 -37.76
CA VAL A 180 16.14 14.17 -37.76
C VAL A 180 16.70 13.81 -36.39
N TYR A 181 17.52 14.67 -35.81
CA TYR A 181 18.06 14.43 -34.47
C TYR A 181 16.96 14.35 -33.40
N TYR A 182 15.90 15.15 -33.50
CA TYR A 182 14.73 14.99 -32.64
C TYR A 182 14.15 13.56 -32.72
N TYR A 183 13.94 13.03 -33.92
CA TYR A 183 13.41 11.67 -34.10
C TYR A 183 14.40 10.60 -33.63
N TYR A 184 15.70 10.79 -33.89
CA TYR A 184 16.77 9.95 -33.38
C TYR A 184 16.72 9.87 -31.84
N ALA A 185 16.68 11.02 -31.17
CA ALA A 185 16.63 11.10 -29.72
C ALA A 185 15.33 10.50 -29.14
N ALA A 186 14.19 10.74 -29.79
CA ALA A 186 12.91 10.16 -29.40
C ALA A 186 12.93 8.62 -29.50
N THR A 187 13.49 8.07 -30.57
CA THR A 187 13.63 6.63 -30.79
C THR A 187 14.57 5.98 -29.77
N LEU A 188 15.74 6.58 -29.51
CA LEU A 188 16.67 6.09 -28.50
C LEU A 188 16.03 6.09 -27.09
N ASN A 189 15.32 7.17 -26.74
CA ASN A 189 14.61 7.26 -25.47
C ASN A 189 13.52 6.18 -25.35
N ALA A 190 12.76 5.92 -26.43
CA ALA A 190 11.78 4.83 -26.46
C ALA A 190 12.42 3.44 -26.26
N LEU A 191 13.62 3.24 -26.82
CA LEU A 191 14.43 2.04 -26.67
C LEU A 191 15.22 1.97 -25.35
N LYS A 192 15.18 3.03 -24.54
CA LYS A 192 15.99 3.20 -23.31
C LYS A 192 17.50 3.06 -23.55
N GLN A 193 17.95 3.55 -24.69
CA GLN A 193 19.36 3.61 -25.06
C GLN A 193 19.92 5.01 -24.75
N PRO A 194 21.24 5.12 -24.46
CA PRO A 194 21.85 6.42 -24.16
C PRO A 194 21.83 7.32 -25.40
N LEU A 195 21.63 8.62 -25.18
CA LEU A 195 21.74 9.62 -26.24
C LEU A 195 23.21 9.88 -26.60
N GLU A 196 23.48 9.93 -27.90
CA GLU A 196 24.76 10.32 -28.50
C GLU A 196 24.68 11.75 -29.04
N TYR A 197 25.83 12.38 -29.28
CA TYR A 197 25.95 13.75 -29.82
C TYR A 197 25.29 14.87 -28.99
N THR A 198 24.99 14.61 -27.72
CA THR A 198 24.34 15.58 -26.82
C THR A 198 25.16 16.86 -26.63
N SER A 199 26.50 16.80 -26.78
CA SER A 199 27.39 17.95 -26.70
C SER A 199 27.29 18.92 -27.87
N LEU A 200 26.64 18.52 -28.98
CA LEU A 200 26.43 19.36 -30.16
C LEU A 200 25.14 20.18 -30.09
N ILE A 201 24.32 19.95 -29.08
CA ILE A 201 23.02 20.60 -28.92
C ILE A 201 23.22 21.97 -28.28
N THR A 202 22.92 23.02 -29.03
CA THR A 202 22.94 24.42 -28.62
C THR A 202 21.52 24.99 -28.57
N GLU A 203 21.34 26.24 -28.14
CA GLU A 203 20.00 26.87 -28.14
C GLU A 203 19.38 26.94 -29.55
N GLN A 204 20.22 27.10 -30.58
CA GLN A 204 19.81 27.04 -31.99
C GLN A 204 19.09 25.74 -32.34
N PHE A 205 19.45 24.63 -31.69
CA PHE A 205 18.79 23.34 -31.89
C PHE A 205 17.33 23.37 -31.42
N PHE A 206 17.08 24.06 -30.31
CA PHE A 206 15.75 24.22 -29.73
C PHE A 206 14.92 25.24 -30.51
N GLU A 207 15.53 26.32 -31.00
CA GLU A 207 14.89 27.35 -31.84
C GLU A 207 14.48 26.82 -33.22
N ALA A 208 15.27 25.90 -33.79
CA ALA A 208 14.97 25.29 -35.08
C ALA A 208 13.80 24.28 -35.05
N LEU A 209 13.31 23.93 -33.86
CA LEU A 209 12.22 22.98 -33.65
C LEU A 209 10.93 23.68 -33.25
N THR A 210 9.78 23.01 -33.46
CA THR A 210 8.52 23.48 -32.90
C THR A 210 8.56 23.41 -31.36
N LEU A 211 7.80 24.27 -30.68
CA LEU A 211 7.78 24.33 -29.20
C LEU A 211 7.54 22.95 -28.55
N ASP A 212 6.63 22.13 -29.10
CA ASP A 212 6.36 20.77 -28.62
C ASP A 212 7.58 19.85 -28.78
N LYS A 213 8.21 19.82 -29.96
CA LYS A 213 9.40 19.01 -30.23
C LYS A 213 10.58 19.45 -29.39
N SER A 214 10.80 20.76 -29.26
CA SER A 214 11.85 21.36 -28.44
C SER A 214 11.69 20.97 -26.96
N THR A 215 10.48 21.10 -26.42
CA THR A 215 10.15 20.69 -25.04
C THR A 215 10.39 19.19 -24.80
N LYS A 216 9.95 18.35 -25.74
CA LYS A 216 10.18 16.89 -25.68
C LYS A 216 11.66 16.55 -25.77
N LEU A 217 12.41 17.19 -26.66
CA LEU A 217 13.85 16.99 -26.79
C LEU A 217 14.58 17.32 -25.49
N ARG A 218 14.30 18.48 -24.87
CA ARG A 218 14.84 18.83 -23.54
C ARG A 218 14.53 17.75 -22.52
N SER A 219 13.30 17.22 -22.50
CA SER A 219 12.93 16.15 -21.58
C SER A 219 13.74 14.86 -21.78
N TYR A 220 14.03 14.49 -23.03
CA TYR A 220 14.85 13.31 -23.35
C TYR A 220 16.30 13.51 -22.91
N LEU A 221 16.86 14.70 -23.16
CA LEU A 221 18.22 15.07 -22.79
C LEU A 221 18.42 15.11 -21.27
N VAL A 222 17.50 15.74 -20.55
CA VAL A 222 17.49 15.74 -19.08
C VAL A 222 17.41 14.32 -18.54
N GLN A 223 16.54 13.48 -19.09
CA GLN A 223 16.39 12.10 -18.63
C GLN A 223 17.65 11.26 -18.89
N ASP A 224 18.29 11.43 -20.04
CA ASP A 224 19.56 10.77 -20.37
C ASP A 224 20.70 11.21 -19.43
N ALA A 225 20.83 12.51 -19.18
CA ALA A 225 21.79 13.06 -18.24
C ALA A 225 21.56 12.53 -16.80
N LEU A 226 20.29 12.47 -16.36
CA LEU A 226 19.92 11.87 -15.07
C LEU A 226 20.27 10.37 -15.00
N ASN A 227 20.11 9.61 -16.08
CA ASN A 227 20.52 8.21 -16.13
C ASN A 227 22.04 8.06 -15.97
N LYS A 228 22.80 9.03 -16.47
CA LYS A 228 24.26 9.14 -16.33
C LYS A 228 24.71 9.74 -14.99
N LYS A 229 23.77 10.19 -14.14
CA LYS A 229 24.02 10.96 -12.90
C LYS A 229 24.81 12.26 -13.15
N ASP A 230 24.65 12.86 -14.32
CA ASP A 230 25.25 14.14 -14.67
C ASP A 230 24.21 15.26 -14.47
N PHE A 231 24.11 15.74 -13.24
CA PHE A 231 23.13 16.76 -12.86
C PHE A 231 23.45 18.14 -13.44
N TYR A 232 24.73 18.45 -13.65
CA TYR A 232 25.15 19.71 -14.26
C TYR A 232 24.67 19.77 -15.71
N THR A 233 24.95 18.73 -16.48
CA THR A 233 24.47 18.64 -17.87
C THR A 233 22.95 18.60 -17.95
N ALA A 234 22.27 17.95 -16.99
CA ALA A 234 20.82 17.97 -16.93
C ALA A 234 20.26 19.39 -16.74
N LEU A 235 20.91 20.21 -15.91
CA LEU A 235 20.50 21.59 -15.67
C LEU A 235 20.84 22.52 -16.82
N SER A 236 21.99 22.32 -17.49
CA SER A 236 22.39 23.15 -18.64
C SER A 236 21.40 23.06 -19.79
N PHE A 237 20.69 21.92 -19.95
CA PHE A 237 19.60 21.80 -20.93
C PHE A 237 18.34 22.59 -20.56
N LEU A 238 18.29 23.26 -19.43
CA LEU A 238 17.20 24.15 -19.02
C LEU A 238 17.60 25.63 -19.13
N GLU A 239 18.81 25.93 -19.57
CA GLU A 239 19.32 27.29 -19.77
C GLU A 239 19.21 27.69 -21.25
N ASP A 240 19.20 29.01 -21.49
CA ASP A 240 19.41 29.63 -22.79
C ASP A 240 20.90 29.97 -23.03
N ASP A 241 21.24 30.54 -24.19
CA ASP A 241 22.62 30.92 -24.55
C ASP A 241 23.26 31.94 -23.60
N PHE A 242 22.45 32.64 -22.78
CA PHE A 242 22.93 33.61 -21.79
C PHE A 242 23.02 33.04 -20.38
N GLY A 243 22.74 31.73 -20.20
CA GLY A 243 22.71 31.07 -18.89
C GLY A 243 21.45 31.41 -18.08
N SER A 244 20.40 31.93 -18.73
CA SER A 244 19.11 32.18 -18.07
C SER A 244 18.19 30.98 -18.25
N PHE A 245 17.45 30.60 -17.20
CA PHE A 245 16.54 29.47 -17.29
C PHE A 245 15.34 29.76 -18.19
N ILE A 246 14.97 28.75 -18.99
CA ILE A 246 13.80 28.80 -19.86
C ILE A 246 12.49 28.91 -19.05
N PRO A 247 11.40 29.44 -19.64
CA PRO A 247 10.11 29.45 -18.98
C PRO A 247 9.65 28.05 -18.55
N SER A 248 9.06 27.94 -17.35
CA SER A 248 8.56 26.69 -16.76
C SER A 248 9.63 25.63 -16.42
N TYR A 249 10.91 26.03 -16.32
CA TYR A 249 12.00 25.12 -15.97
C TYR A 249 11.80 24.41 -14.62
N GLU A 250 11.04 25.02 -13.71
CA GLU A 250 10.82 24.57 -12.33
C GLU A 250 10.26 23.15 -12.26
N GLN A 251 9.49 22.74 -13.28
CA GLN A 251 8.90 21.40 -13.40
C GLN A 251 9.96 20.32 -13.61
N TRP A 252 11.03 20.61 -14.37
CA TRP A 252 12.15 19.69 -14.56
C TRP A 252 13.14 19.81 -13.41
N PHE A 253 13.41 21.04 -12.97
CA PHE A 253 14.38 21.30 -11.91
C PHE A 253 14.06 20.53 -10.64
N SER A 254 12.79 20.54 -10.20
CA SER A 254 12.35 19.79 -9.02
C SER A 254 12.64 18.28 -9.14
N LYS A 255 12.42 17.71 -10.33
CA LYS A 255 12.70 16.28 -10.60
C LYS A 255 14.19 15.97 -10.61
N ILE A 256 15.02 16.89 -11.11
CA ILE A 256 16.48 16.76 -11.10
C ILE A 256 16.97 16.76 -9.65
N VAL A 257 16.55 17.76 -8.85
CA VAL A 257 16.97 17.90 -7.45
C VAL A 257 16.55 16.71 -6.59
N GLU A 258 15.36 16.16 -6.80
CA GLU A 258 14.90 14.95 -6.11
C GLU A 258 15.79 13.71 -6.34
N LYS A 259 16.51 13.67 -7.47
CA LYS A 259 17.42 12.56 -7.84
C LYS A 259 18.82 12.72 -7.27
N ILE A 260 19.18 13.89 -6.76
CA ILE A 260 20.49 14.13 -6.13
C ILE A 260 20.56 13.34 -4.82
N GLU A 261 21.60 12.53 -4.65
CA GLU A 261 21.74 11.60 -3.52
C GLU A 261 22.88 11.95 -2.56
N ASN A 262 23.79 12.84 -2.94
CA ASN A 262 24.96 13.21 -2.14
C ASN A 262 25.08 14.74 -1.94
N TYR A 263 25.86 15.13 -0.95
CA TYR A 263 26.06 16.54 -0.60
C TYR A 263 27.03 17.25 -1.55
N GLU A 264 28.02 16.54 -2.07
CA GLU A 264 29.06 17.11 -2.93
C GLU A 264 28.48 17.63 -4.25
N GLU A 265 27.54 16.91 -4.85
CA GLU A 265 26.78 17.36 -6.02
C GLU A 265 26.00 18.64 -5.72
N ILE A 266 25.39 18.75 -4.53
CA ILE A 266 24.68 19.97 -4.14
C ILE A 266 25.64 21.15 -4.06
N GLU A 267 26.78 21.00 -3.38
CA GLU A 267 27.78 22.06 -3.28
C GLU A 267 28.35 22.46 -4.65
N ASN A 268 28.63 21.49 -5.51
CA ASN A 268 29.13 21.75 -6.87
C ASN A 268 28.10 22.53 -7.71
N LEU A 269 26.82 22.19 -7.60
CA LEU A 269 25.75 22.90 -8.30
C LEU A 269 25.56 24.32 -7.75
N LEU A 270 25.67 24.52 -6.43
CA LEU A 270 25.59 25.84 -5.80
C LEU A 270 26.71 26.78 -6.24
N ILE A 271 27.88 26.26 -6.65
CA ILE A 271 28.97 27.09 -7.21
C ILE A 271 28.59 27.65 -8.58
N SER A 272 27.85 26.86 -9.37
CA SER A 272 27.50 27.21 -10.76
C SER A 272 26.17 27.95 -10.87
N TYR A 273 25.25 27.72 -9.94
CA TYR A 273 23.90 28.26 -9.94
C TYR A 273 23.62 29.02 -8.65
N ASP A 274 23.62 30.35 -8.72
CA ASP A 274 23.43 31.24 -7.56
C ASP A 274 22.14 32.08 -7.64
N THR A 275 21.09 31.54 -8.27
CA THR A 275 19.79 32.22 -8.22
C THR A 275 19.07 31.84 -6.91
N PRO A 276 18.40 32.79 -6.22
CA PRO A 276 17.77 32.52 -4.94
C PRO A 276 16.83 31.32 -4.94
N LEU A 277 16.05 31.11 -6.01
CA LEU A 277 15.11 29.99 -6.12
C LEU A 277 15.85 28.64 -6.19
N ILE A 278 16.86 28.53 -7.05
CA ILE A 278 17.62 27.31 -7.27
C ILE A 278 18.43 26.94 -6.04
N SER A 279 19.18 27.90 -5.51
CA SER A 279 19.98 27.70 -4.30
C SER A 279 19.09 27.24 -3.15
N SER A 280 17.91 27.85 -2.98
CA SER A 280 16.94 27.44 -1.95
C SER A 280 16.43 26.00 -2.11
N GLN A 281 16.14 25.56 -3.34
CA GLN A 281 15.71 24.17 -3.59
C GLN A 281 16.84 23.16 -3.33
N LEU A 282 18.06 23.50 -3.72
CA LEU A 282 19.25 22.71 -3.43
C LEU A 282 19.54 22.64 -1.91
N TYR A 283 19.37 23.75 -1.20
CA TYR A 283 19.47 23.78 0.26
C TYR A 283 18.39 22.94 0.94
N LEU A 284 17.14 23.00 0.50
CA LEU A 284 16.07 22.13 1.00
C LEU A 284 16.40 20.65 0.74
N ARG A 285 16.96 20.32 -0.43
CA ARG A 285 17.41 18.96 -0.72
C ARG A 285 18.53 18.52 0.23
N LYS A 286 19.49 19.40 0.52
CA LYS A 286 20.55 19.14 1.51
C LYS A 286 19.97 18.84 2.89
N VAL A 287 18.97 19.60 3.35
CA VAL A 287 18.25 19.32 4.60
C VAL A 287 17.61 17.93 4.57
N GLN A 288 16.93 17.57 3.49
CA GLN A 288 16.34 16.24 3.32
C GLN A 288 17.38 15.12 3.37
N LEU A 289 18.54 15.31 2.74
CA LEU A 289 19.65 14.35 2.78
C LEU A 289 20.26 14.24 4.18
N LEU A 290 20.39 15.33 4.94
CA LEU A 290 20.84 15.29 6.34
C LEU A 290 19.87 14.49 7.21
N ILE A 291 18.56 14.68 7.04
CA ILE A 291 17.51 13.91 7.72
C ILE A 291 17.53 12.43 7.31
N ARG A 292 17.80 12.14 6.02
CA ARG A 292 17.98 10.76 5.52
C ARG A 292 19.14 10.09 6.24
N ASP A 293 20.26 10.79 6.37
CA ASP A 293 21.51 10.26 6.92
C ASP A 293 21.61 10.38 8.46
N TYR A 294 20.48 10.65 9.12
CA TYR A 294 20.34 10.70 10.58
C TYR A 294 21.09 11.87 11.26
N ARG A 295 21.47 12.90 10.50
CA ARG A 295 22.18 14.10 10.97
C ARG A 295 21.21 15.22 11.34
N TYR A 296 20.32 14.95 12.29
CA TYR A 296 19.21 15.86 12.65
C TYR A 296 19.66 17.19 13.26
N LEU A 297 20.70 17.20 14.10
CA LEU A 297 21.24 18.44 14.67
C LEU A 297 21.80 19.34 13.58
N GLU A 298 22.58 18.77 12.66
CA GLU A 298 23.16 19.51 11.55
C GLU A 298 22.09 20.02 10.58
N ALA A 299 21.05 19.22 10.33
CA ALA A 299 19.90 19.67 9.55
C ALA A 299 19.20 20.87 10.24
N TYR A 300 19.02 20.81 11.55
CA TYR A 300 18.38 21.88 12.32
C TYR A 300 19.20 23.18 12.29
N ASP A 301 20.49 23.09 12.60
CA ASP A 301 21.41 24.23 12.56
C ASP A 301 21.46 24.85 11.16
N PHE A 302 21.49 24.01 10.13
CA PHE A 302 21.45 24.48 8.75
C PHE A 302 20.12 25.16 8.40
N THR A 303 18.97 24.60 8.78
CA THR A 303 17.67 25.28 8.58
C THR A 303 17.58 26.61 9.31
N ASN A 304 18.14 26.73 10.51
CA ASN A 304 18.18 28.00 11.25
C ASN A 304 19.00 29.06 10.53
N LEU A 305 20.14 28.66 9.96
CA LEU A 305 20.98 29.54 9.16
C LEU A 305 20.23 30.02 7.92
N LEU A 306 19.53 29.13 7.21
CA LEU A 306 18.72 29.50 6.04
C LEU A 306 17.58 30.46 6.39
N MET A 307 16.95 30.28 7.54
CA MET A 307 15.87 31.18 7.99
C MET A 307 16.33 32.60 8.32
N GLN A 308 17.61 32.77 8.64
CA GLN A 308 18.22 34.07 8.93
C GLN A 308 18.88 34.69 7.69
N SER A 309 18.93 33.97 6.56
CA SER A 309 19.51 34.43 5.31
C SER A 309 18.49 35.26 4.53
N ASP A 310 18.93 36.44 4.07
CA ASP A 310 18.14 37.29 3.17
C ASP A 310 18.06 36.73 1.74
N ASP A 311 18.91 35.75 1.41
CA ASP A 311 19.03 35.16 0.07
C ASP A 311 18.09 33.95 -0.14
N PHE A 312 17.42 33.48 0.91
CA PHE A 312 16.48 32.36 0.79
C PHE A 312 15.18 32.81 0.11
N ASN A 313 14.73 32.04 -0.88
CA ASN A 313 13.58 32.40 -1.68
C ASN A 313 12.28 32.36 -0.86
N VAL A 314 11.56 33.48 -0.86
CA VAL A 314 10.30 33.66 -0.11
C VAL A 314 9.24 32.62 -0.45
N GLN A 315 9.18 32.15 -1.71
CA GLN A 315 8.18 31.16 -2.14
C GLN A 315 8.36 29.80 -1.44
N LEU A 316 9.59 29.46 -1.05
CA LEU A 316 9.93 28.19 -0.42
C LEU A 316 10.01 28.28 1.11
N PHE A 317 9.80 29.48 1.68
CA PHE A 317 9.94 29.71 3.11
C PHE A 317 8.95 28.86 3.92
N GLY A 318 7.74 28.62 3.40
CA GLY A 318 6.76 27.72 4.02
C GLY A 318 7.26 26.27 4.14
N GLU A 319 7.97 25.77 3.12
CA GLU A 319 8.57 24.44 3.16
C GLU A 319 9.71 24.39 4.19
N LEU A 320 10.58 25.40 4.19
CA LEU A 320 11.67 25.52 5.17
C LEU A 320 11.15 25.53 6.61
N LEU A 321 10.11 26.33 6.89
CA LEU A 321 9.45 26.38 8.20
C LEU A 321 8.90 25.01 8.60
N SER A 322 8.23 24.30 7.69
CA SER A 322 7.70 22.97 7.97
C SER A 322 8.80 21.94 8.32
N GLN A 323 9.96 22.02 7.65
CA GLN A 323 11.11 21.16 7.96
C GLN A 323 11.70 21.51 9.33
N GLN A 324 11.80 22.79 9.66
CA GLN A 324 12.33 23.25 10.93
C GLN A 324 11.42 22.83 12.10
N GLU A 325 10.09 22.98 12.00
CA GLU A 325 9.14 22.53 13.03
C GLU A 325 9.24 21.03 13.29
N MET A 326 9.39 20.25 12.20
CA MET A 326 9.62 18.81 12.28
C MET A 326 10.94 18.48 12.97
N LEU A 327 12.04 19.15 12.60
CA LEU A 327 13.35 18.97 13.21
C LEU A 327 13.35 19.36 14.70
N ASP A 328 12.73 20.49 15.07
CA ASP A 328 12.56 20.91 16.46
C ASP A 328 11.82 19.85 17.29
N THR A 329 10.72 19.32 16.73
CA THR A 329 9.96 18.24 17.36
C THR A 329 10.78 16.96 17.50
N ALA A 330 11.57 16.62 16.47
CA ALA A 330 12.44 15.45 16.48
C ALA A 330 13.55 15.59 17.54
N LEU A 331 14.21 16.74 17.62
CA LEU A 331 15.28 17.01 18.59
C LEU A 331 14.79 17.05 20.05
N LYS A 332 13.53 17.44 20.27
CA LYS A 332 12.87 17.39 21.58
C LYS A 332 12.45 15.98 22.01
N THR A 333 12.43 15.01 21.10
CA THR A 333 11.98 13.65 21.40
C THR A 333 12.89 12.99 22.45
N GLN A 334 12.27 12.37 23.46
CA GLN A 334 12.98 11.64 24.51
C GLN A 334 13.15 10.18 24.08
N PRO A 335 14.37 9.72 23.75
CA PRO A 335 14.58 8.43 23.09
C PRO A 335 14.20 7.22 23.93
N TYR A 336 14.19 7.35 25.25
CA TYR A 336 13.86 6.26 26.18
C TYR A 336 12.44 6.37 26.75
N LYS A 337 11.61 7.31 26.26
CA LYS A 337 10.25 7.52 26.77
C LYS A 337 9.21 7.00 25.78
N ILE A 338 8.39 6.05 26.22
CA ILE A 338 7.45 5.31 25.37
C ILE A 338 6.02 5.50 25.90
N GLY A 339 5.11 5.92 25.03
CA GLY A 339 3.70 6.08 25.36
C GLY A 339 2.96 4.75 25.32
N ILE A 340 2.04 4.51 26.24
CA ILE A 340 1.24 3.29 26.31
C ILE A 340 -0.24 3.67 26.30
N ILE A 341 -1.00 3.23 25.29
CA ILE A 341 -2.44 3.49 25.19
C ILE A 341 -3.20 2.18 25.35
N LEU A 342 -3.88 1.98 26.48
CA LEU A 342 -4.62 0.74 26.78
C LEU A 342 -5.96 1.03 27.48
N PRO A 343 -6.99 0.16 27.32
CA PRO A 343 -8.32 0.40 27.85
C PRO A 343 -8.47 -0.04 29.33
N PHE A 344 -7.73 0.60 30.24
CA PHE A 344 -7.67 0.22 31.66
C PHE A 344 -9.02 0.34 32.38
N SER A 345 -9.86 1.31 32.01
CA SER A 345 -11.20 1.49 32.59
C SER A 345 -12.31 0.72 31.86
N HIS A 346 -11.99 -0.06 30.81
CA HIS A 346 -13.02 -0.78 30.05
C HIS A 346 -13.45 -2.07 30.76
N LYS A 347 -14.76 -2.19 31.05
CA LYS A 347 -15.34 -3.33 31.80
C LYS A 347 -14.92 -4.72 31.30
N ARG A 348 -14.78 -4.90 29.98
CA ARG A 348 -14.45 -6.21 29.36
C ARG A 348 -13.00 -6.34 28.89
N PHE A 349 -12.26 -5.24 28.79
CA PHE A 349 -10.90 -5.24 28.22
C PHE A 349 -9.82 -4.88 29.24
N LYS A 350 -10.19 -4.49 30.46
CA LYS A 350 -9.26 -4.23 31.57
C LYS A 350 -8.32 -5.40 31.85
N SER A 351 -8.84 -6.63 31.85
CA SER A 351 -8.00 -7.83 32.06
C SER A 351 -6.92 -7.97 30.98
N LEU A 352 -7.27 -7.77 29.70
CA LEU A 352 -6.29 -7.81 28.61
C LEU A 352 -5.27 -6.66 28.71
N ALA A 353 -5.73 -5.44 29.06
CA ALA A 353 -4.84 -4.30 29.28
C ALA A 353 -3.82 -4.57 30.40
N ASN A 354 -4.26 -5.21 31.50
CA ASN A 354 -3.37 -5.60 32.59
C ASN A 354 -2.38 -6.69 32.16
N GLN A 355 -2.80 -7.67 31.35
CA GLN A 355 -1.87 -8.68 30.83
C GLN A 355 -0.75 -8.06 29.96
N VAL A 356 -1.09 -7.08 29.11
CA VAL A 356 -0.08 -6.31 28.34
C VAL A 356 0.85 -5.55 29.30
N ARG A 357 0.28 -4.88 30.31
CA ARG A 357 1.05 -4.16 31.33
C ARG A 357 2.03 -5.07 32.07
N ASP A 358 1.62 -6.28 32.45
CA ASP A 358 2.49 -7.26 33.11
C ASP A 358 3.68 -7.63 32.21
N GLY A 359 3.44 -7.79 30.91
CA GLY A 359 4.50 -8.02 29.93
C GLY A 359 5.47 -6.85 29.79
N LEU A 360 4.95 -5.62 29.72
CA LEU A 360 5.73 -4.39 29.66
C LEU A 360 6.61 -4.22 30.90
N GLU A 361 6.06 -4.46 32.09
CA GLU A 361 6.78 -4.35 33.37
C GLU A 361 7.91 -5.38 33.48
N LEU A 362 7.69 -6.61 32.99
CA LEU A 362 8.74 -7.63 32.93
C LEU A 362 9.86 -7.24 31.94
N ALA A 363 9.50 -6.77 30.74
CA ALA A 363 10.51 -6.30 29.79
C ALA A 363 11.27 -5.08 30.31
N LEU A 364 10.61 -4.20 31.07
CA LEU A 364 11.27 -3.06 31.71
C LEU A 364 12.36 -3.51 32.69
N GLN A 365 12.15 -4.61 33.43
CA GLN A 365 13.16 -5.18 34.33
C GLN A 365 14.36 -5.75 33.57
N ASP A 366 14.12 -6.38 32.41
CA ASP A 366 15.17 -7.06 31.63
C ASP A 366 15.99 -6.12 30.74
N PHE A 367 15.39 -5.03 30.25
CA PHE A 367 16.01 -4.17 29.22
C PHE A 367 16.37 -2.76 29.71
N THR A 368 16.02 -2.39 30.94
CA THR A 368 16.47 -1.11 31.51
C THR A 368 17.93 -1.24 31.94
N MET A 369 18.79 -0.38 31.39
CA MET A 369 20.22 -0.35 31.72
C MET A 369 20.60 1.00 32.35
N GLU A 370 21.67 0.99 33.14
CA GLU A 370 22.27 2.21 33.68
C GLU A 370 22.67 3.16 32.53
N GLY A 371 22.22 4.41 32.59
CA GLY A 371 22.39 5.40 31.51
C GLY A 371 21.35 5.34 30.36
N LYS A 372 20.46 4.35 30.33
CA LYS A 372 19.34 4.24 29.36
C LYS A 372 18.01 3.92 30.06
N PRO A 373 17.50 4.81 30.94
CA PRO A 373 16.31 4.52 31.73
C PRO A 373 15.06 4.57 30.85
N ILE A 374 14.50 3.41 30.53
CA ILE A 374 13.24 3.32 29.80
C ILE A 374 12.10 3.83 30.70
N GLN A 375 11.30 4.75 30.19
CA GLN A 375 10.15 5.34 30.89
C GLN A 375 8.87 5.05 30.13
N LEU A 376 7.86 4.52 30.82
CA LEU A 376 6.56 4.20 30.23
C LEU A 376 5.51 5.21 30.69
N VAL A 377 4.84 5.87 29.75
CA VAL A 377 3.76 6.84 30.04
C VAL A 377 2.41 6.23 29.69
N PHE A 378 1.65 5.84 30.72
CA PHE A 378 0.36 5.17 30.53
C PHE A 378 -0.80 6.15 30.35
N GLN A 379 -1.61 5.92 29.32
CA GLN A 379 -2.85 6.63 29.04
C GLN A 379 -4.01 5.64 28.88
N ASP A 380 -5.15 5.96 29.48
CA ASP A 380 -6.36 5.15 29.36
C ASP A 380 -7.13 5.52 28.11
N SER A 381 -7.32 4.56 27.20
CA SER A 381 -8.01 4.79 25.93
C SER A 381 -9.53 4.96 26.07
N ILE A 382 -10.07 4.95 27.29
CA ILE A 382 -11.50 5.09 27.56
C ILE A 382 -11.80 6.52 28.03
N PRO A 383 -12.65 7.27 27.31
CA PRO A 383 -13.02 8.62 27.74
C PRO A 383 -13.81 8.58 29.06
N LYS A 384 -13.71 9.67 29.83
CA LYS A 384 -14.55 9.86 31.01
C LYS A 384 -16.03 9.81 30.61
N LYS A 385 -16.85 9.12 31.40
CA LYS A 385 -18.27 8.94 31.09
C LYS A 385 -19.01 10.27 31.14
N ASP A 386 -19.57 10.66 30.01
CA ASP A 386 -20.61 11.68 29.95
C ASP A 386 -21.98 11.00 29.77
N LYS A 387 -22.88 11.20 30.74
CA LYS A 387 -24.22 10.60 30.75
C LYS A 387 -25.15 11.23 29.72
N THR A 388 -24.83 12.42 29.21
CA THR A 388 -25.63 13.12 28.20
C THR A 388 -25.46 12.52 26.80
N ILE A 389 -24.35 11.80 26.56
CA ILE A 389 -24.01 11.21 25.26
C ILE A 389 -24.73 9.87 25.05
N THR A 390 -25.87 9.95 24.36
CA THR A 390 -26.72 8.79 24.08
C THR A 390 -26.53 8.21 22.67
N SER A 391 -26.15 9.04 21.69
CA SER A 391 -26.04 8.64 20.28
C SER A 391 -24.72 7.94 19.94
N LYS A 392 -24.73 7.04 18.93
CA LYS A 392 -23.50 6.36 18.48
C LYS A 392 -22.48 7.33 17.88
N LYS A 393 -22.95 8.35 17.15
CA LYS A 393 -22.11 9.37 16.51
C LYS A 393 -21.38 10.20 17.56
N ALA A 394 -22.10 10.70 18.56
CA ALA A 394 -21.51 11.49 19.64
C ALA A 394 -20.51 10.69 20.49
N ARG A 395 -20.73 9.37 20.70
CA ARG A 395 -19.72 8.50 21.36
C ARG A 395 -18.46 8.35 20.53
N TYR A 396 -18.59 8.29 19.21
CA TYR A 396 -17.46 8.21 18.31
C TYR A 396 -16.66 9.52 18.32
N GLU A 397 -17.35 10.66 18.23
CA GLU A 397 -16.76 12.01 18.34
C GLU A 397 -16.01 12.19 19.67
N GLN A 398 -16.64 11.84 20.80
CA GLN A 398 -15.97 11.85 22.10
C GLN A 398 -14.73 10.95 22.15
N SER A 399 -14.79 9.76 21.53
CA SER A 399 -13.63 8.86 21.47
C SER A 399 -12.51 9.42 20.59
N ARG A 400 -12.86 10.17 19.53
CA ARG A 400 -11.93 10.85 18.64
C ARG A 400 -11.23 12.00 19.37
N GLU A 401 -11.97 12.89 20.01
CA GLU A 401 -11.42 13.99 20.84
C GLU A 401 -10.50 13.45 21.92
N HIS A 402 -10.95 12.47 22.70
CA HIS A 402 -10.14 11.86 23.76
C HIS A 402 -8.86 11.20 23.23
N MET A 403 -8.91 10.58 22.05
CA MET A 403 -7.70 10.01 21.43
C MET A 403 -6.75 11.10 20.94
N GLN A 404 -7.27 12.19 20.39
CA GLN A 404 -6.47 13.34 19.97
C GLN A 404 -5.73 13.94 21.17
N ASP A 405 -6.42 14.17 22.28
CA ASP A 405 -5.83 14.69 23.52
C ASP A 405 -4.71 13.78 24.05
N ILE A 406 -4.94 12.45 24.03
CA ILE A 406 -3.93 11.47 24.43
C ILE A 406 -2.68 11.55 23.55
N ILE A 407 -2.85 11.60 22.22
CA ILE A 407 -1.72 11.66 21.30
C ILE A 407 -0.97 12.97 21.46
N GLN A 408 -1.67 14.11 21.52
CA GLN A 408 -1.06 15.42 21.75
C GLN A 408 -0.28 15.45 23.05
N LYS A 409 -0.85 14.95 24.15
CA LYS A 409 -0.14 14.84 25.42
C LYS A 409 1.11 13.98 25.31
N LEU A 410 1.01 12.77 24.74
CA LEU A 410 2.14 11.87 24.62
C LEU A 410 3.27 12.45 23.75
N VAL A 411 2.92 13.15 22.67
CA VAL A 411 3.87 13.64 21.68
C VAL A 411 4.47 14.99 22.08
N LEU A 412 3.65 15.95 22.51
CA LEU A 412 4.04 17.35 22.71
C LEU A 412 4.51 17.62 24.14
N GLU A 413 3.80 17.07 25.13
CA GLU A 413 4.16 17.26 26.55
C GLU A 413 5.17 16.21 26.99
N GLU A 414 4.88 14.94 26.71
CA GLU A 414 5.68 13.82 27.20
C GLU A 414 6.83 13.45 26.28
N GLN A 415 6.83 13.96 25.04
CA GLN A 415 7.90 13.82 24.04
C GLN A 415 8.28 12.36 23.76
N VAL A 416 7.30 11.45 23.72
CA VAL A 416 7.56 10.03 23.51
C VAL A 416 8.13 9.75 22.11
N ILE A 417 9.01 8.75 22.01
CA ILE A 417 9.58 8.32 20.73
C ILE A 417 8.67 7.36 19.95
N ALA A 418 7.85 6.60 20.66
CA ALA A 418 6.94 5.61 20.10
C ALA A 418 5.77 5.35 21.04
N ILE A 419 4.72 4.73 20.51
CA ILE A 419 3.52 4.39 21.26
C ILE A 419 3.20 2.90 21.11
N LEU A 420 2.89 2.23 22.23
CA LEU A 420 2.46 0.83 22.27
C LEU A 420 0.96 0.72 22.61
N GLY A 421 0.26 -0.18 21.91
CA GLY A 421 -1.20 -0.17 21.85
C GLY A 421 -1.69 0.75 20.73
N PRO A 422 -3.01 0.98 20.56
CA PRO A 422 -4.15 0.46 21.34
C PRO A 422 -4.53 -1.00 21.08
N LEU A 423 -5.49 -1.53 21.86
CA LEU A 423 -6.04 -2.89 21.69
C LEU A 423 -7.19 -2.98 20.66
N THR A 424 -7.99 -1.94 20.51
CA THR A 424 -9.23 -1.99 19.70
C THR A 424 -9.01 -1.40 18.32
N LYS A 425 -9.76 -1.89 17.32
CA LYS A 425 -9.68 -1.38 15.94
C LYS A 425 -9.87 0.13 15.86
N ASN A 426 -10.98 0.63 16.43
CA ASN A 426 -11.35 2.04 16.32
C ASN A 426 -10.30 2.95 16.96
N ASN A 427 -9.86 2.64 18.18
CA ASN A 427 -8.84 3.45 18.85
C ASN A 427 -7.50 3.38 18.12
N SER A 428 -7.15 2.23 17.52
CA SER A 428 -5.91 2.10 16.75
C SER A 428 -5.92 2.94 15.48
N LEU A 429 -7.05 2.98 14.76
CA LEU A 429 -7.20 3.82 13.58
C LEU A 429 -7.13 5.30 13.95
N LEU A 430 -7.86 5.72 14.98
CA LEU A 430 -7.82 7.11 15.48
C LEU A 430 -6.40 7.49 15.93
N ALA A 431 -5.74 6.63 16.71
CA ALA A 431 -4.38 6.87 17.17
C ALA A 431 -3.41 7.00 15.98
N GLY A 432 -3.50 6.10 14.98
CA GLY A 432 -2.70 6.17 13.76
C GLY A 432 -2.92 7.45 12.96
N GLU A 433 -4.18 7.85 12.77
CA GLU A 433 -4.57 9.07 12.06
C GLU A 433 -3.99 10.33 12.72
N PHE A 434 -4.02 10.42 14.05
CA PHE A 434 -3.44 11.55 14.77
C PHE A 434 -1.92 11.48 14.91
N ALA A 435 -1.35 10.28 15.04
CA ALA A 435 0.08 10.08 15.14
C ALA A 435 0.84 10.39 13.85
N GLU A 436 0.18 10.28 12.70
CA GLU A 436 0.77 10.60 11.40
C GLU A 436 1.19 12.07 11.31
N ALA A 437 0.37 12.98 11.83
CA ALA A 437 0.70 14.42 11.88
C ALA A 437 1.99 14.70 12.68
N TYR A 438 2.29 13.85 13.67
CA TYR A 438 3.46 13.99 14.53
C TYR A 438 4.56 12.97 14.25
N ARG A 439 4.38 12.18 13.18
CA ARG A 439 5.31 11.15 12.71
C ARG A 439 5.76 10.17 13.80
N VAL A 440 4.88 9.85 14.75
CA VAL A 440 5.20 8.93 15.87
C VAL A 440 4.78 7.49 15.54
N PRO A 441 5.70 6.51 15.54
CA PRO A 441 5.34 5.13 15.26
C PRO A 441 4.47 4.54 16.39
N ILE A 442 3.39 3.85 16.01
CA ILE A 442 2.47 3.13 16.89
C ILE A 442 2.54 1.63 16.61
N LEU A 443 2.76 0.82 17.64
CA LEU A 443 2.61 -0.63 17.60
C LEU A 443 1.28 -1.06 18.25
N SER A 444 0.24 -1.17 17.42
CA SER A 444 -1.11 -1.58 17.81
C SER A 444 -1.22 -3.08 18.06
N TYR A 445 -1.98 -3.46 19.08
CA TYR A 445 -2.29 -4.85 19.42
C TYR A 445 -3.65 -5.31 18.86
N SER A 446 -4.22 -4.55 17.93
CA SER A 446 -5.52 -4.83 17.32
C SER A 446 -5.60 -6.21 16.68
N LEU A 447 -6.75 -6.87 16.86
CA LEU A 447 -7.07 -8.14 16.20
C LEU A 447 -7.45 -7.99 14.72
N THR A 448 -7.67 -6.75 14.25
CA THR A 448 -8.03 -6.50 12.85
C THR A 448 -6.75 -6.44 12.04
N GLU A 449 -6.54 -7.41 11.16
CA GLU A 449 -5.44 -7.40 10.18
C GLU A 449 -5.58 -6.25 9.18
N ASP A 450 -4.46 -5.82 8.62
CA ASP A 450 -4.32 -4.78 7.60
C ASP A 450 -4.71 -3.36 8.07
N ILE A 451 -4.78 -3.11 9.39
CA ILE A 451 -5.16 -1.78 9.92
C ILE A 451 -4.13 -0.69 9.61
N GLY A 452 -2.87 -1.06 9.37
CA GLY A 452 -1.78 -0.15 9.01
C GLY A 452 -1.66 0.12 7.52
N LYS A 453 -2.46 -0.55 6.67
CA LYS A 453 -2.28 -0.53 5.20
C LYS A 453 -2.28 0.87 4.59
N SER A 454 -3.03 1.80 5.19
CA SER A 454 -3.17 3.19 4.72
C SER A 454 -2.66 4.21 5.74
N LEU A 455 -1.95 3.77 6.78
CA LEU A 455 -1.47 4.61 7.88
C LEU A 455 0.01 4.29 8.13
N PRO A 456 0.95 5.02 7.50
CA PRO A 456 2.38 4.67 7.46
C PRO A 456 3.09 4.57 8.81
N TYR A 457 2.52 5.17 9.85
CA TYR A 457 3.06 5.13 11.23
C TYR A 457 2.33 4.12 12.13
N LEU A 458 1.31 3.43 11.62
CA LEU A 458 0.54 2.45 12.38
C LEU A 458 0.94 1.03 12.01
N TYR A 459 1.61 0.36 12.93
CA TYR A 459 2.01 -1.03 12.82
C TYR A 459 1.07 -1.92 13.64
N ARG A 460 0.74 -3.10 13.12
CA ARG A 460 0.00 -4.13 13.87
C ARG A 460 0.97 -5.17 14.41
N PHE A 461 1.13 -5.22 15.73
CA PHE A 461 1.95 -6.17 16.46
C PHE A 461 1.09 -7.29 17.08
N GLN A 462 0.62 -8.21 16.25
CA GLN A 462 -0.33 -9.24 16.66
C GLN A 462 -0.29 -10.43 15.69
N ARG A 463 -0.60 -11.65 16.16
CA ARG A 463 -0.67 -12.85 15.30
C ARG A 463 -1.65 -12.65 14.14
N SER A 464 -1.34 -13.22 12.97
CA SER A 464 -2.20 -13.21 11.79
C SER A 464 -2.82 -14.59 11.54
N LYS A 465 -4.15 -14.65 11.57
CA LYS A 465 -4.91 -15.89 11.30
C LYS A 465 -4.97 -16.22 9.82
N VAL A 466 -4.82 -15.23 8.95
CA VAL A 466 -4.64 -15.43 7.51
C VAL A 466 -3.26 -16.05 7.22
N ARG A 467 -2.19 -15.59 7.87
CA ARG A 467 -0.86 -16.22 7.72
C ARG A 467 -0.79 -17.62 8.29
N GLU A 468 -1.40 -17.87 9.45
CA GLU A 468 -1.52 -19.23 10.01
C GLU A 468 -2.21 -20.17 9.01
N ALA A 469 -3.33 -19.74 8.42
CA ALA A 469 -4.06 -20.49 7.40
C ALA A 469 -3.20 -20.78 6.15
N LYS A 470 -2.56 -19.77 5.57
CA LYS A 470 -1.70 -19.92 4.38
C LYS A 470 -0.52 -20.85 4.65
N THR A 471 0.10 -20.75 5.82
CA THR A 471 1.23 -21.61 6.22
C THR A 471 0.80 -23.07 6.32
N LEU A 472 -0.36 -23.34 6.94
CA LEU A 472 -0.92 -24.68 7.03
C LEU A 472 -1.36 -25.24 5.67
N ALA A 473 -1.95 -24.40 4.82
CA ALA A 473 -2.37 -24.78 3.47
C ALA A 473 -1.17 -25.18 2.61
N ASN A 474 -0.11 -24.39 2.61
CA ASN A 474 1.15 -24.71 1.93
C ASN A 474 1.73 -26.03 2.46
N TYR A 475 1.81 -26.20 3.78
CA TYR A 475 2.29 -27.44 4.37
C TYR A 475 1.44 -28.66 3.94
N ALA A 476 0.12 -28.52 3.92
CA ALA A 476 -0.75 -29.64 3.59
C ALA A 476 -0.73 -30.01 2.10
N ALA A 477 -0.70 -29.03 1.22
CA ALA A 477 -0.59 -29.27 -0.22
C ALA A 477 0.80 -29.83 -0.58
N ASP A 478 1.87 -29.17 -0.11
CA ASP A 478 3.22 -29.42 -0.62
C ASP A 478 3.91 -30.59 0.10
N TYR A 479 3.73 -30.73 1.43
CA TYR A 479 4.43 -31.75 2.21
C TYR A 479 3.56 -32.98 2.50
N LEU A 480 2.26 -32.78 2.75
CA LEU A 480 1.35 -33.92 2.96
C LEU A 480 0.80 -34.47 1.65
N ASN A 481 1.00 -33.78 0.51
CA ASN A 481 0.39 -34.12 -0.79
C ASN A 481 -1.14 -34.29 -0.69
N ALA A 482 -1.78 -33.57 0.24
CA ALA A 482 -3.23 -33.64 0.44
C ALA A 482 -3.95 -32.93 -0.71
N LYS A 483 -4.96 -33.57 -1.28
CA LYS A 483 -5.72 -33.06 -2.43
C LYS A 483 -7.14 -32.69 -2.07
N ARG A 484 -7.73 -33.31 -1.06
CA ARG A 484 -9.14 -33.16 -0.69
C ARG A 484 -9.26 -32.73 0.77
N PHE A 485 -9.99 -31.64 1.01
CA PHE A 485 -10.01 -30.95 2.30
C PHE A 485 -11.43 -30.75 2.83
N ILE A 486 -11.61 -30.99 4.13
CA ILE A 486 -12.76 -30.50 4.89
C ILE A 486 -12.33 -29.33 5.77
N LEU A 487 -13.16 -28.29 5.85
CA LEU A 487 -12.88 -27.08 6.62
C LEU A 487 -13.90 -26.91 7.75
N PHE A 488 -13.43 -26.89 8.99
CA PHE A 488 -14.16 -26.39 10.14
C PHE A 488 -13.63 -25.01 10.51
N TYR A 489 -14.48 -24.01 10.74
CA TYR A 489 -14.01 -22.68 11.13
C TYR A 489 -14.87 -22.06 12.23
N PRO A 490 -14.27 -21.32 13.19
CA PRO A 490 -15.02 -20.66 14.24
C PRO A 490 -15.91 -19.55 13.66
N ALA A 491 -17.14 -19.44 14.16
CA ALA A 491 -18.06 -18.39 13.76
C ALA A 491 -17.46 -16.97 13.95
N GLY A 492 -17.59 -16.12 12.93
CA GLY A 492 -17.19 -14.71 12.97
C GLY A 492 -16.28 -14.29 11.82
N LYS A 493 -16.05 -12.99 11.67
CA LYS A 493 -15.29 -12.41 10.54
C LYS A 493 -13.86 -12.95 10.43
N THR A 494 -13.14 -13.02 11.56
CA THR A 494 -11.75 -13.53 11.58
C THR A 494 -11.67 -15.01 11.22
N GLY A 495 -12.59 -15.83 11.73
CA GLY A 495 -12.64 -17.26 11.41
C GLY A 495 -12.97 -17.50 9.94
N PHE A 496 -13.92 -16.74 9.39
CA PHE A 496 -14.25 -16.77 7.97
C PHE A 496 -13.06 -16.37 7.08
N ARG A 497 -12.38 -15.24 7.39
CA ARG A 497 -11.17 -14.82 6.64
C ARG A 497 -10.07 -15.88 6.65
N SER A 498 -9.85 -16.52 7.80
CA SER A 498 -8.84 -17.59 7.95
C SER A 498 -9.22 -18.83 7.12
N MET A 499 -10.49 -19.22 7.13
CA MET A 499 -11.01 -20.31 6.29
C MET A 499 -10.85 -20.01 4.80
N GLN A 500 -11.28 -18.82 4.37
CA GLN A 500 -11.17 -18.39 2.98
C GLN A 500 -9.71 -18.37 2.53
N ALA A 501 -8.80 -17.81 3.34
CA ALA A 501 -7.37 -17.81 3.04
C ALA A 501 -6.79 -19.22 2.92
N PHE A 502 -7.25 -20.19 3.73
CA PHE A 502 -6.84 -21.58 3.57
C PHE A 502 -7.38 -22.17 2.26
N ALA A 503 -8.67 -21.98 1.99
CA ALA A 503 -9.36 -22.52 0.81
C ALA A 503 -8.74 -22.00 -0.50
N ASP A 504 -8.51 -20.68 -0.60
CA ASP A 504 -7.88 -20.04 -1.76
C ASP A 504 -6.45 -20.58 -1.98
N GLN A 505 -5.70 -20.76 -0.90
CA GLN A 505 -4.32 -21.24 -0.94
C GLN A 505 -4.21 -22.72 -1.36
N VAL A 506 -5.13 -23.59 -0.95
CA VAL A 506 -5.14 -24.99 -1.42
C VAL A 506 -5.72 -25.12 -2.83
N THR A 507 -6.72 -24.33 -3.19
CA THR A 507 -7.36 -24.39 -4.51
C THR A 507 -6.42 -23.91 -5.62
N SER A 508 -5.64 -22.85 -5.37
CA SER A 508 -4.57 -22.39 -6.27
C SER A 508 -3.47 -23.44 -6.51
N ARG A 509 -3.39 -24.47 -5.65
CA ARG A 509 -2.48 -25.62 -5.78
C ARG A 509 -3.18 -26.90 -6.27
N GLY A 510 -4.38 -26.78 -6.84
CA GLY A 510 -5.15 -27.91 -7.38
C GLY A 510 -5.87 -28.77 -6.33
N GLY A 511 -5.90 -28.33 -5.07
CA GLY A 511 -6.69 -28.95 -4.01
C GLY A 511 -8.19 -28.69 -4.18
N LYS A 512 -9.01 -29.59 -3.64
CA LYS A 512 -10.49 -29.53 -3.65
C LYS A 512 -11.03 -29.42 -2.24
N ILE A 513 -11.93 -28.47 -2.02
CA ILE A 513 -12.71 -28.37 -0.79
C ILE A 513 -13.95 -29.25 -0.94
N VAL A 514 -14.03 -30.34 -0.17
CA VAL A 514 -15.14 -31.30 -0.24
C VAL A 514 -16.26 -30.98 0.76
N GLY A 515 -15.98 -30.14 1.75
CA GLY A 515 -16.96 -29.75 2.76
C GLY A 515 -16.50 -28.59 3.62
N VAL A 516 -17.44 -27.75 4.03
CA VAL A 516 -17.21 -26.62 4.94
C VAL A 516 -18.27 -26.62 6.03
N SER A 517 -17.86 -26.54 7.30
CA SER A 517 -18.74 -26.41 8.45
C SER A 517 -18.34 -25.27 9.35
N ARG A 518 -19.33 -24.45 9.71
CA ARG A 518 -19.17 -23.36 10.66
C ARG A 518 -19.38 -23.88 12.07
N VAL A 519 -18.43 -23.59 12.95
CA VAL A 519 -18.42 -24.04 14.34
C VAL A 519 -18.89 -22.94 15.28
N GLN A 520 -19.97 -23.20 16.01
CA GLN A 520 -20.47 -22.31 17.06
C GLN A 520 -19.64 -22.43 18.34
N ARG A 521 -19.68 -21.40 19.20
CA ARG A 521 -18.99 -21.45 20.49
C ARG A 521 -19.59 -22.58 21.33
N GLN A 522 -18.72 -23.41 21.90
CA GLN A 522 -19.11 -24.54 22.77
C GLN A 522 -19.97 -25.62 22.08
N GLN A 523 -20.00 -25.66 20.74
CA GLN A 523 -20.67 -26.71 20.00
C GLN A 523 -20.07 -28.08 20.36
N SER A 524 -20.94 -29.02 20.74
CA SER A 524 -20.61 -30.39 21.12
C SER A 524 -21.11 -31.44 20.13
N ASP A 525 -22.16 -31.13 19.38
CA ASP A 525 -22.70 -32.00 18.34
C ASP A 525 -22.21 -31.57 16.95
N PHE A 526 -21.60 -32.52 16.23
CA PHE A 526 -21.12 -32.38 14.87
C PHE A 526 -21.71 -33.43 13.93
N ASN A 527 -22.71 -34.21 14.37
CA ASN A 527 -23.24 -35.34 13.60
C ASN A 527 -23.70 -34.92 12.19
N ASN A 528 -24.48 -33.85 12.08
CA ASN A 528 -24.95 -33.34 10.78
C ASN A 528 -23.80 -32.81 9.91
N SER A 529 -22.75 -32.23 10.51
CA SER A 529 -21.57 -31.77 9.75
C SER A 529 -20.79 -32.93 9.16
N PHE A 530 -20.67 -34.05 9.89
CA PHE A 530 -19.99 -35.23 9.38
C PHE A 530 -20.86 -35.97 8.36
N LEU A 531 -22.15 -36.15 8.64
CA LEU A 531 -23.08 -36.78 7.68
C LEU A 531 -23.07 -36.07 6.32
N SER A 532 -23.06 -34.73 6.28
CA SER A 532 -23.00 -34.02 5.00
C SER A 532 -21.69 -34.18 4.23
N MET A 533 -20.60 -34.51 4.91
CA MET A 533 -19.27 -34.58 4.32
C MET A 533 -18.78 -36.02 4.08
N THR A 534 -19.47 -37.02 4.66
CA THR A 534 -19.13 -38.44 4.52
C THR A 534 -20.19 -39.25 3.80
N GLY A 535 -20.96 -38.61 2.91
CA GLY A 535 -21.97 -39.28 2.09
C GLY A 535 -23.24 -39.71 2.83
N GLY A 536 -23.52 -39.17 4.02
CA GLY A 536 -24.70 -39.51 4.82
C GLY A 536 -26.04 -39.01 4.26
N TYR A 537 -26.02 -38.10 3.27
CA TYR A 537 -27.21 -37.65 2.53
C TYR A 537 -27.17 -38.03 1.04
N ARG A 538 -26.35 -39.04 0.67
CA ARG A 538 -26.32 -39.53 -0.72
C ARG A 538 -27.63 -40.27 -1.03
N SER A 539 -28.09 -40.18 -2.28
CA SER A 539 -29.11 -41.09 -2.78
C SER A 539 -28.59 -42.52 -2.66
N ILE A 540 -29.41 -43.37 -2.04
CA ILE A 540 -29.13 -44.79 -1.86
C ILE A 540 -29.91 -45.56 -2.93
N SER A 541 -29.36 -46.69 -3.37
CA SER A 541 -30.09 -47.59 -4.28
C SER A 541 -31.21 -48.33 -3.54
N GLU A 542 -32.21 -48.85 -4.26
CA GLU A 542 -33.28 -49.68 -3.67
C GLU A 542 -32.70 -50.91 -2.94
N GLU A 543 -31.58 -51.45 -3.41
CA GLU A 543 -30.85 -52.55 -2.77
C GLU A 543 -30.26 -52.13 -1.41
N GLU A 544 -29.59 -50.97 -1.35
CA GLU A 544 -29.04 -50.42 -0.10
C GLU A 544 -30.14 -50.04 0.89
N GLU A 545 -31.30 -49.59 0.41
CA GLU A 545 -32.47 -49.27 1.23
C GLU A 545 -33.06 -50.53 1.88
N LEU A 546 -33.20 -51.62 1.11
CA LEU A 546 -33.63 -52.92 1.61
C LEU A 546 -32.63 -53.51 2.63
N GLU A 547 -31.32 -53.38 2.40
CA GLU A 547 -30.28 -53.83 3.34
C GLU A 547 -30.30 -53.03 4.66
N LEU A 548 -30.52 -51.72 4.58
CA LEU A 548 -30.69 -50.84 5.74
C LEU A 548 -31.91 -51.26 6.60
N GLU A 549 -33.04 -51.53 5.95
CA GLU A 549 -34.27 -51.97 6.62
C GLU A 549 -34.11 -53.32 7.32
N GLN A 550 -33.37 -54.25 6.71
CA GLN A 550 -33.14 -55.60 7.24
C GLN A 550 -32.09 -55.62 8.36
N SER A 551 -30.97 -54.90 8.20
CA SER A 551 -29.86 -54.91 9.17
C SER A 551 -30.09 -53.98 10.36
N ARG A 552 -30.91 -52.93 10.20
CA ARG A 552 -31.02 -51.78 11.14
C ARG A 552 -29.68 -51.08 11.42
N GLU A 553 -28.65 -51.34 10.62
CA GLU A 553 -27.35 -50.69 10.74
C GLU A 553 -27.30 -49.43 9.87
N ARG A 554 -26.41 -48.48 10.19
CA ARG A 554 -26.20 -47.30 9.33
C ARG A 554 -25.25 -47.65 8.19
N LEU A 555 -25.49 -47.08 7.01
CA LEU A 555 -24.54 -47.19 5.90
C LEU A 555 -23.13 -46.74 6.32
N PRO A 556 -22.08 -47.44 5.84
CA PRO A 556 -20.72 -47.06 6.14
C PRO A 556 -20.42 -45.65 5.59
N PRO A 557 -19.72 -44.81 6.36
CA PRO A 557 -19.36 -43.47 5.92
C PRO A 557 -18.36 -43.53 4.75
N VAL A 558 -18.56 -42.65 3.76
CA VAL A 558 -17.65 -42.49 2.62
C VAL A 558 -16.61 -41.42 2.96
N VAL A 559 -15.37 -41.82 3.18
CA VAL A 559 -14.27 -40.90 3.55
C VAL A 559 -13.46 -40.52 2.30
N ASP A 560 -13.85 -39.41 1.69
CA ASP A 560 -13.27 -38.88 0.44
C ASP A 560 -12.47 -37.59 0.69
N PHE A 561 -11.61 -37.58 1.72
CA PHE A 561 -10.75 -36.45 2.05
C PHE A 561 -9.46 -36.87 2.76
N ASP A 562 -8.42 -36.06 2.58
CA ASP A 562 -7.06 -36.37 3.05
C ASP A 562 -6.71 -35.57 4.32
N ALA A 563 -7.25 -34.35 4.43
CA ALA A 563 -6.97 -33.42 5.52
C ALA A 563 -8.20 -32.62 5.98
N VAL A 564 -8.20 -32.26 7.25
CA VAL A 564 -9.21 -31.46 7.93
C VAL A 564 -8.54 -30.20 8.46
N TYR A 565 -8.92 -29.04 7.94
CA TYR A 565 -8.54 -27.75 8.52
C TYR A 565 -9.52 -27.38 9.63
N ALA A 566 -9.02 -27.24 10.85
CA ALA A 566 -9.81 -26.93 12.03
C ALA A 566 -9.00 -26.05 13.00
N PRO A 567 -8.90 -24.72 12.78
CA PRO A 567 -8.21 -23.79 13.68
C PRO A 567 -9.03 -23.53 14.95
N LEU A 568 -9.26 -24.60 15.72
CA LEU A 568 -10.13 -24.65 16.88
C LEU A 568 -9.31 -24.91 18.17
N PRO A 569 -9.82 -24.50 19.35
CA PRO A 569 -9.16 -24.80 20.62
C PRO A 569 -9.09 -26.32 20.91
N PRO A 570 -8.15 -26.77 21.77
CA PRO A 570 -7.97 -28.18 22.12
C PRO A 570 -9.26 -28.91 22.50
N LYS A 571 -10.14 -28.28 23.30
CA LYS A 571 -11.41 -28.88 23.75
C LYS A 571 -12.30 -29.27 22.57
N THR A 572 -12.49 -28.38 21.61
CA THR A 572 -13.33 -28.64 20.42
C THR A 572 -12.64 -29.62 19.46
N LEU A 573 -11.32 -29.54 19.30
CA LEU A 573 -10.58 -30.50 18.49
C LEU A 573 -10.68 -31.94 18.99
N LYS A 574 -10.73 -32.17 20.31
CA LYS A 574 -10.97 -33.51 20.86
C LYS A 574 -12.33 -34.08 20.42
N ILE A 575 -13.35 -33.22 20.32
CA ILE A 575 -14.68 -33.60 19.85
C ILE A 575 -14.61 -33.93 18.36
N ILE A 576 -14.00 -33.07 17.54
CA ILE A 576 -13.78 -33.33 16.11
C ILE A 576 -13.03 -34.66 15.88
N ASN A 577 -11.95 -34.92 16.64
CA ASN A 577 -11.21 -36.19 16.55
C ASN A 577 -12.07 -37.41 16.93
N SER A 578 -13.01 -37.24 17.86
CA SER A 578 -13.94 -38.31 18.24
C SER A 578 -14.94 -38.60 17.14
N PHE A 579 -15.46 -37.57 16.48
CA PHE A 579 -16.32 -37.73 15.30
C PHE A 579 -15.55 -38.32 14.09
N LEU A 580 -14.30 -37.91 13.86
CA LEU A 580 -13.47 -38.52 12.81
C LEU A 580 -13.33 -40.04 13.03
N ARG A 581 -13.17 -40.50 14.27
CA ARG A 581 -13.17 -41.95 14.57
C ARG A 581 -14.53 -42.60 14.36
N LEU A 582 -15.60 -41.96 14.85
CA LEU A 582 -16.97 -42.46 14.69
C LEU A 582 -17.33 -42.68 13.22
N PHE A 583 -16.86 -41.79 12.34
CA PHE A 583 -17.08 -41.83 10.90
C PHE A 583 -15.93 -42.52 10.12
N LYS A 584 -15.12 -43.37 10.77
CA LYS A 584 -14.03 -44.17 10.15
C LYS A 584 -13.00 -43.33 9.35
N ALA A 585 -12.79 -42.07 9.73
CA ALA A 585 -11.89 -41.09 9.11
C ALA A 585 -10.65 -40.77 9.98
N ASP A 586 -10.24 -41.68 10.87
CA ASP A 586 -9.13 -41.51 11.82
C ASP A 586 -7.73 -41.43 11.17
N LYS A 587 -7.63 -41.83 9.90
CA LYS A 587 -6.39 -41.75 9.09
C LYS A 587 -6.14 -40.37 8.47
N THR A 588 -7.08 -39.44 8.59
CA THR A 588 -6.98 -38.10 8.00
C THR A 588 -6.04 -37.19 8.79
N TRP A 589 -5.42 -36.23 8.12
CA TRP A 589 -4.60 -35.21 8.78
C TRP A 589 -5.48 -34.12 9.39
N VAL A 590 -5.17 -33.67 10.60
CA VAL A 590 -5.86 -32.54 11.24
C VAL A 590 -4.90 -31.37 11.34
N LEU A 591 -5.28 -30.23 10.76
CA LEU A 591 -4.51 -29.00 10.69
C LEU A 591 -5.17 -27.94 11.58
N ALA A 592 -4.50 -27.51 12.64
CA ALA A 592 -5.04 -26.57 13.61
C ALA A 592 -4.21 -25.29 13.73
N GLY A 593 -4.83 -24.22 14.24
CA GLY A 593 -4.16 -22.93 14.44
C GLY A 593 -3.38 -22.90 15.76
N SER A 594 -2.81 -21.73 16.06
CA SER A 594 -1.95 -21.54 17.24
C SER A 594 -2.65 -21.75 18.58
N ALA A 595 -3.98 -21.79 18.63
CA ALA A 595 -4.75 -22.02 19.85
C ALA A 595 -4.49 -23.39 20.50
N VAL A 596 -3.89 -24.32 19.75
CA VAL A 596 -3.50 -25.65 20.24
C VAL A 596 -2.19 -25.62 21.02
N ASN A 597 -1.35 -24.60 20.86
CA ASN A 597 -0.06 -24.51 21.52
C ASN A 597 -0.22 -23.99 22.96
N VAL A 598 -0.82 -24.80 23.82
CA VAL A 598 -1.12 -24.51 25.23
C VAL A 598 -0.88 -25.75 26.08
N LYS A 599 -0.66 -25.61 27.39
CA LYS A 599 -0.37 -26.77 28.28
C LYS A 599 -1.49 -27.82 28.26
N GLU A 600 -2.75 -27.42 28.07
CA GLU A 600 -3.92 -28.31 28.03
C GLU A 600 -3.90 -29.27 26.83
N ASN A 601 -3.08 -29.00 25.81
CA ASN A 601 -2.94 -29.89 24.65
C ASN A 601 -2.35 -31.26 25.01
N GLN A 602 -1.67 -31.35 26.16
CA GLN A 602 -1.09 -32.59 26.69
C GLN A 602 -2.14 -33.64 27.02
N LEU A 603 -3.39 -33.19 27.20
CA LEU A 603 -4.54 -34.05 27.47
C LEU A 603 -5.22 -34.55 26.18
N MET A 604 -4.70 -34.21 25.00
CA MET A 604 -5.25 -34.69 23.73
C MET A 604 -4.72 -36.08 23.38
N ASP A 605 -5.64 -36.99 23.08
CA ASP A 605 -5.32 -38.34 22.60
C ASP A 605 -5.23 -38.37 21.06
N ASN A 606 -4.53 -39.37 20.53
CA ASN A 606 -4.37 -39.62 19.09
C ASN A 606 -3.88 -38.41 18.28
N THR A 607 -2.80 -37.77 18.74
CA THR A 607 -2.24 -36.54 18.12
C THR A 607 -1.24 -36.82 17.00
N ARG A 608 -1.04 -38.09 16.61
CA ARG A 608 -0.03 -38.50 15.60
C ARG A 608 -0.20 -37.75 14.27
N ARG A 609 -1.46 -37.56 13.84
CA ARG A 609 -1.85 -36.86 12.61
C ARG A 609 -2.33 -35.42 12.84
N LEU A 610 -2.06 -34.85 14.00
CA LEU A 610 -2.31 -33.44 14.28
C LEU A 610 -1.08 -32.61 13.92
N ARG A 611 -1.29 -31.54 13.16
CA ARG A 611 -0.31 -30.48 12.91
C ARG A 611 -0.94 -29.14 13.24
N PHE A 612 -0.15 -28.24 13.78
CA PHE A 612 -0.59 -26.88 14.03
C PHE A 612 0.55 -25.90 13.81
N VAL A 613 0.26 -24.60 13.84
CA VAL A 613 1.28 -23.56 13.65
C VAL A 613 1.40 -22.69 14.86
N ASP A 614 2.64 -22.37 15.24
CA ASP A 614 2.97 -21.28 16.14
C ASP A 614 4.42 -20.86 15.90
N THR A 615 4.84 -19.81 16.60
CA THR A 615 6.16 -19.19 16.50
C THR A 615 7.22 -19.96 17.32
N PHE A 616 6.79 -20.65 18.37
CA PHE A 616 7.65 -21.42 19.28
C PHE A 616 7.00 -22.73 19.76
N ALA A 617 7.85 -23.65 20.21
CA ALA A 617 7.45 -24.90 20.83
C ALA A 617 7.37 -24.78 22.37
N ILE A 618 6.47 -25.55 22.97
CA ILE A 618 6.19 -25.66 24.41
C ILE A 618 6.53 -27.08 24.85
N SER A 619 7.49 -27.20 25.76
CA SER A 619 7.86 -28.45 26.43
C SER A 619 7.21 -28.56 27.82
N SER A 620 6.91 -29.79 28.24
CA SER A 620 6.46 -30.16 29.57
C SER A 620 7.58 -30.30 30.60
N GLU A 621 8.84 -30.44 30.16
CA GLU A 621 9.96 -30.78 31.05
C GLU A 621 10.84 -29.56 31.37
N ARG A 622 11.22 -28.74 30.37
CA ARG A 622 11.81 -27.39 30.53
C ARG A 622 11.62 -26.58 29.23
N THR A 623 11.14 -25.35 29.32
CA THR A 623 11.05 -24.44 28.16
C THR A 623 12.09 -23.33 28.27
N PHE A 624 12.57 -22.80 27.14
CA PHE A 624 13.37 -21.57 27.15
C PHE A 624 12.57 -20.38 27.73
N LEU A 625 11.24 -20.49 27.79
CA LEU A 625 10.34 -19.54 28.43
C LEU A 625 10.23 -19.72 29.95
N GLN A 626 10.83 -20.76 30.53
CA GLN A 626 10.73 -21.03 31.97
C GLN A 626 11.14 -19.81 32.82
N PRO A 627 12.28 -19.12 32.55
CA PRO A 627 12.63 -17.90 33.29
C PRO A 627 11.56 -16.81 33.20
N PHE A 628 10.95 -16.63 32.02
CA PHE A 628 9.87 -15.66 31.82
C PHE A 628 8.61 -16.01 32.63
N TYR A 629 8.20 -17.29 32.62
CA TYR A 629 7.08 -17.76 33.44
C TYR A 629 7.35 -17.64 34.94
N GLU A 630 8.58 -17.93 35.37
CA GLU A 630 9.00 -17.78 36.77
C GLU A 630 9.02 -16.32 37.21
N ALA A 631 9.57 -15.41 36.38
CA ALA A 631 9.57 -13.98 36.65
C ALA A 631 8.12 -13.43 36.77
N HIS A 632 7.25 -13.80 35.83
CA HIS A 632 5.84 -13.44 35.89
C HIS A 632 5.15 -13.98 37.16
N TRP A 633 5.39 -15.25 37.51
CA TRP A 633 4.82 -15.83 38.71
C TRP A 633 5.32 -15.13 39.97
N ARG A 634 6.64 -14.89 40.09
CA ARG A 634 7.24 -14.17 41.21
C ARG A 634 6.64 -12.77 41.40
N ASN A 635 6.38 -12.06 40.31
CA ASN A 635 5.88 -10.68 40.36
C ASN A 635 4.37 -10.59 40.58
N TYR A 636 3.58 -11.62 40.27
CA TYR A 636 2.12 -11.48 40.18
C TYR A 636 1.30 -12.59 40.85
N ASN A 637 1.90 -13.65 41.39
CA ASN A 637 1.19 -14.78 42.01
C ASN A 637 0.28 -14.40 43.19
N PHE A 638 0.52 -13.26 43.85
CA PHE A 638 -0.27 -12.77 44.99
C PHE A 638 -1.61 -12.16 44.58
N ARG A 639 -1.87 -11.96 43.28
CA ARG A 639 -3.13 -11.39 42.79
C ARG A 639 -4.28 -12.40 43.00
N PRO A 640 -5.47 -11.98 43.48
CA PRO A 640 -6.58 -12.87 43.81
C PRO A 640 -7.10 -13.77 42.66
N HIS A 641 -6.72 -13.47 41.42
CA HIS A 641 -7.06 -14.23 40.21
C HIS A 641 -5.84 -14.26 39.29
N TYR A 642 -4.72 -14.83 39.77
CA TYR A 642 -3.51 -14.95 38.97
C TYR A 642 -3.78 -15.81 37.72
N ASP A 643 -3.62 -15.18 36.55
CA ASP A 643 -3.56 -15.87 35.27
C ASP A 643 -2.09 -16.03 34.87
N PRO A 644 -1.65 -17.19 34.37
CA PRO A 644 -0.33 -17.33 33.78
C PRO A 644 -0.19 -16.45 32.52
N PRO A 645 1.05 -16.15 32.08
CA PRO A 645 1.30 -15.37 30.88
C PRO A 645 0.47 -15.84 29.67
N THR A 646 -0.19 -14.88 29.02
CA THR A 646 -0.97 -15.11 27.81
C THR A 646 -0.28 -14.49 26.59
N SER A 647 -0.87 -14.65 25.40
CA SER A 647 -0.41 -13.92 24.21
C SER A 647 -0.29 -12.42 24.43
N TYR A 648 -1.17 -11.80 25.24
CA TYR A 648 -1.11 -10.36 25.50
C TYR A 648 0.08 -9.97 26.40
N THR A 649 0.46 -10.84 27.35
CA THR A 649 1.69 -10.67 28.13
C THR A 649 2.91 -10.73 27.21
N PHE A 650 2.97 -11.67 26.28
CA PHE A 650 4.04 -11.73 25.29
C PHE A 650 4.08 -10.49 24.39
N TYR A 651 2.93 -10.00 23.92
CA TYR A 651 2.90 -8.78 23.09
C TYR A 651 3.41 -7.54 23.82
N GLY A 652 3.10 -7.40 25.11
CA GLY A 652 3.63 -6.31 25.93
C GLY A 652 5.15 -6.43 26.12
N TYR A 653 5.64 -7.63 26.42
CA TYR A 653 7.08 -7.86 26.60
C TYR A 653 7.87 -7.62 25.31
N GLU A 654 7.45 -8.26 24.22
CA GLU A 654 8.21 -8.28 22.97
C GLU A 654 8.14 -6.96 22.19
N SER A 655 7.06 -6.19 22.34
CA SER A 655 7.00 -4.86 21.73
C SER A 655 7.97 -3.90 22.40
N LEU A 656 8.13 -3.99 23.73
CA LEU A 656 9.12 -3.20 24.45
C LEU A 656 10.54 -3.68 24.15
N GLU A 657 10.77 -5.00 24.13
CA GLU A 657 12.03 -5.63 23.70
C GLU A 657 12.45 -5.17 22.30
N LEU A 658 11.52 -5.18 21.34
CA LEU A 658 11.75 -4.71 19.98
C LEU A 658 12.23 -3.25 19.98
N LEU A 659 11.49 -2.36 20.65
CA LEU A 659 11.84 -0.95 20.72
C LEU A 659 13.19 -0.73 21.42
N THR A 660 13.42 -1.34 22.58
CA THR A 660 14.70 -1.18 23.31
C THR A 660 15.90 -1.66 22.50
N LYS A 661 15.79 -2.82 21.85
CA LYS A 661 16.86 -3.33 20.97
C LYS A 661 17.12 -2.40 19.80
N LEU A 662 16.09 -1.80 19.19
CA LEU A 662 16.27 -0.80 18.15
C LEU A 662 16.96 0.47 18.67
N LEU A 663 16.54 0.96 19.83
CA LEU A 663 17.05 2.16 20.49
C LEU A 663 18.47 2.03 21.04
N ASN A 664 19.07 0.84 21.00
CA ASN A 664 20.49 0.67 21.32
C ASN A 664 21.41 1.42 20.36
N ASN A 665 20.95 1.69 19.13
CA ASN A 665 21.66 2.52 18.17
C ASN A 665 21.22 4.00 18.33
N PRO A 666 22.14 4.93 18.68
CA PRO A 666 21.83 6.36 18.80
C PRO A 666 21.23 7.01 17.54
N GLN A 667 21.55 6.48 16.35
CA GLN A 667 20.97 6.98 15.09
C GLN A 667 19.46 6.75 14.97
N ARG A 668 18.87 5.95 15.88
CA ARG A 668 17.44 5.62 15.93
C ARG A 668 16.69 6.38 17.03
N HIS A 669 17.31 7.40 17.63
CA HIS A 669 16.74 8.20 18.72
C HIS A 669 15.74 9.26 18.26
N TYR A 670 15.35 9.23 16.99
CA TYR A 670 14.35 10.11 16.38
C TYR A 670 13.18 9.29 15.82
N ARG A 671 11.96 9.84 15.81
CA ARG A 671 10.75 9.07 15.46
C ARG A 671 10.79 8.52 14.03
N GLU A 672 11.22 9.31 13.05
CA GLU A 672 11.33 8.89 11.65
C GLU A 672 12.43 7.86 11.47
N SER A 673 13.56 8.02 12.16
CA SER A 673 14.66 7.06 12.14
C SER A 673 14.24 5.70 12.71
N LEU A 674 13.47 5.72 13.80
CA LEU A 674 12.90 4.52 14.41
C LEU A 674 11.85 3.89 13.49
N LYS A 675 11.00 4.70 12.85
CA LYS A 675 10.01 4.25 11.86
C LYS A 675 10.69 3.49 10.71
N ARG A 676 11.73 4.06 10.09
CA ARG A 676 12.50 3.37 9.04
C ARG A 676 13.09 2.05 9.55
N ALA A 677 13.68 2.06 10.76
CA ALA A 677 14.21 0.85 11.37
C ALA A 677 13.13 -0.22 11.63
N ILE A 678 11.87 0.18 11.88
CA ILE A 678 10.74 -0.73 11.99
C ILE A 678 10.33 -1.29 10.61
N ASP A 679 10.30 -0.47 9.56
CA ASP A 679 9.97 -0.92 8.19
C ASP A 679 10.96 -1.93 7.63
N GLU A 680 12.24 -1.79 8.00
CA GLU A 680 13.35 -2.61 7.52
C GLU A 680 13.56 -3.89 8.36
N LEU A 681 12.67 -4.17 9.33
CA LEU A 681 12.79 -5.36 10.17
C LEU A 681 12.73 -6.63 9.33
N LYS A 682 13.85 -7.36 9.35
CA LYS A 682 13.98 -8.69 8.77
C LYS A 682 14.59 -9.63 9.80
N ASP A 683 13.91 -10.75 10.04
CA ASP A 683 14.30 -11.80 10.99
C ASP A 683 14.75 -11.27 12.37
N PHE A 684 14.09 -10.22 12.86
CA PHE A 684 14.51 -9.50 14.06
C PHE A 684 14.17 -10.30 15.33
N PRO A 685 15.15 -10.64 16.18
CA PRO A 685 14.93 -11.57 17.28
C PRO A 685 14.18 -10.95 18.46
N VAL A 686 13.14 -11.66 18.91
CA VAL A 686 12.37 -11.40 20.13
C VAL A 686 12.14 -12.69 20.92
N LEU A 687 11.61 -12.57 22.14
CA LEU A 687 11.43 -13.67 23.07
C LEU A 687 10.87 -14.94 22.42
N THR A 688 9.82 -14.83 21.59
CA THR A 688 9.15 -16.00 21.00
C THR A 688 9.42 -16.25 19.52
N GLY A 689 10.49 -15.70 18.96
CA GLY A 689 10.91 -15.96 17.58
C GLY A 689 11.51 -14.73 16.90
N THR A 690 11.25 -14.58 15.60
CA THR A 690 11.71 -13.44 14.79
C THR A 690 10.54 -12.64 14.25
N ILE A 691 10.72 -11.33 14.09
CA ILE A 691 9.75 -10.39 13.53
C ILE A 691 10.23 -9.93 12.15
N ASN A 692 9.29 -9.91 11.21
CA ASN A 692 9.43 -9.35 9.88
C ASN A 692 8.36 -8.28 9.64
N ALA A 693 8.79 -7.10 9.22
CA ALA A 693 7.88 -6.05 8.76
C ALA A 693 7.28 -6.40 7.39
N GLN A 694 6.11 -5.86 7.11
CA GLN A 694 5.38 -6.07 5.87
C GLN A 694 4.90 -4.71 5.34
N PRO A 695 4.79 -4.52 4.01
CA PRO A 695 4.39 -3.24 3.42
C PRO A 695 3.01 -2.73 3.85
N ASN A 696 2.13 -3.61 4.36
CA ASN A 696 0.79 -3.26 4.86
C ASN A 696 0.77 -2.87 6.36
N GLY A 697 1.93 -2.62 6.97
CA GLY A 697 2.06 -2.28 8.38
C GLY A 697 1.92 -3.48 9.33
N GLU A 698 1.99 -4.72 8.83
CA GLU A 698 1.95 -5.92 9.67
C GLU A 698 3.35 -6.26 10.21
N LEU A 699 3.50 -6.32 11.53
CA LEU A 699 4.69 -6.87 12.17
C LEU A 699 4.44 -8.33 12.49
N SER A 700 4.92 -9.17 11.59
CA SER A 700 4.58 -10.58 11.53
C SER A 700 5.70 -11.45 12.08
N LYS A 701 5.34 -12.50 12.82
CA LYS A 701 6.31 -13.49 13.28
C LYS A 701 6.46 -14.63 12.30
N GLU A 702 7.65 -15.21 12.26
CA GLU A 702 7.89 -16.45 11.54
C GLU A 702 7.11 -17.61 12.18
N LEU A 703 6.31 -18.31 11.37
CA LEU A 703 5.48 -19.42 11.83
C LEU A 703 6.15 -20.75 11.52
N LYS A 704 6.17 -21.63 12.51
CA LYS A 704 6.66 -23.01 12.40
C LYS A 704 5.48 -23.97 12.42
N VAL A 705 5.57 -25.04 11.64
CA VAL A 705 4.63 -26.15 11.74
C VAL A 705 5.08 -27.07 12.87
N LEU A 706 4.20 -27.31 13.83
CA LEU A 706 4.43 -28.03 15.07
C LEU A 706 3.60 -29.32 15.13
N LYS A 707 4.04 -30.25 15.97
CA LYS A 707 3.35 -31.51 16.33
C LYS A 707 3.44 -31.78 17.82
N ILE A 708 2.57 -32.64 18.34
CA ILE A 708 2.64 -33.11 19.74
C ILE A 708 3.43 -34.42 19.78
N LYS A 709 4.47 -34.49 20.61
CA LYS A 709 5.31 -35.68 20.85
C LYS A 709 5.54 -35.83 22.36
N ARG A 710 5.08 -36.94 22.96
CA ARG A 710 5.25 -37.25 24.40
C ARG A 710 4.87 -36.05 25.31
N LYS A 711 3.67 -35.47 25.12
CA LYS A 711 3.19 -34.27 25.85
C LYS A 711 4.00 -32.99 25.65
N ASN A 712 4.95 -32.97 24.72
CA ASN A 712 5.65 -31.77 24.28
C ASN A 712 5.13 -31.32 22.91
N THR A 713 5.15 -30.03 22.63
CA THR A 713 5.08 -29.54 21.24
C THR A 713 6.50 -29.42 20.70
N VAL A 714 6.70 -29.84 19.46
CA VAL A 714 8.00 -29.82 18.79
C VAL A 714 7.81 -29.41 17.33
N SER A 715 8.82 -28.77 16.74
CA SER A 715 8.82 -28.47 15.31
C SER A 715 8.74 -29.74 14.48
N VAL A 716 8.10 -29.66 13.32
CA VAL A 716 8.10 -30.75 12.33
C VAL A 716 9.47 -30.86 11.67
N PHE A 717 10.07 -29.72 11.36
CA PHE A 717 11.38 -29.57 10.72
C PHE A 717 12.35 -28.86 11.66
#